data_AF-A0A2J6J2N7-F1
#
_entry.id   AF-A0A2J6J2N7-F1
#
_cell.length_a   1.000
_cell.length_b   1.000
_cell.length_c   1.000
_cell.angle_alpha   90.00
_cell.angle_beta   90.00
_cell.angle_gamma   90.00
#
_symmetry.space_group_name_H-M   'P 1'
#
loop_
_entity.id
_entity.type
_entity.pdbx_description
1 polymer ?
#
loop_
_entity_poly.entity_id
_entity_poly.type
_entity_poly.pdbx_seq_one_letter_code
_entity_poly.pdbx_strand_id
1 'polypeptide(L)'
;MQHQDTTDPVARAEDILNTMFLLCKHLSLYSEGNTVVETTTALFFDKIAQAQQQQIELLFTVSKKGFFFAGEKLNPKHQLFSRFARQLFQHGMSSFTLSDELTRPSLYAFLRLILGKTADTWDEGGLGACLQNRGVVGITVTEMSENDFRLLNTDADQDQIDDLRASEDLWNRFAVSVFNSLTGIELEALASGETAPRSLAEKVNEILADCSDEQKTALTRDLAEYVASMQREKIKTAKTAALLNLADFVNTLDQDLRNTVFNGISNLQMATEYAEDFFNGLSDQVILDVFRQSTEQQSYAPPVVMSLISKLASTRKLVSDEELEQHSRYQQESAKKIRELFRPDEFEKYVPSRYQQALMQVLTNQQTPPGLNKKLQELKQSLEDFEMEAQMTRLTLHLLENDPDDIYLEGLHVQLANAMQFHLDHGNYVALLDLCRTCLANKDAPKTQAIIALLPKTFTEQVLRDVSRLGRDTHPLIAKVIAQIGAPFARPLIDLTIQEDDRSIRFFYLNCLKKMGIQAADYAVPFLGDDRWFVQRNMLILLGELGARDKLPQIRPLLHSGHAKVRQEALKTCLMLRDDESLKKLVSTLSSGNRQDVLHAITMSQLSTNPQLSAILLKMLKKKELFSFDFDIKKALVQTLAEQKNPQALVVFSEMLRATHFFKASLYNRFKIEIVKALGRYPAAQVSTLLRQQIDHGTEETASQARSLLKKMTQEES
;
A
#
# COMPACT_ATOMS: atom_id res chain seq x y z
N MET A 1 -43.92 -19.61 -22.24
CA MET A 1 -44.07 -20.42 -21.02
C MET A 1 -43.65 -21.85 -21.36
N GLN A 2 -42.39 -22.17 -21.09
CA GLN A 2 -41.84 -23.52 -21.11
C GLN A 2 -40.96 -23.59 -19.86
N HIS A 3 -41.41 -24.32 -18.85
CA HIS A 3 -40.57 -24.75 -17.73
C HIS A 3 -39.55 -25.72 -18.31
N GLN A 4 -38.30 -25.27 -18.44
CA GLN A 4 -37.18 -26.19 -18.56
C GLN A 4 -36.97 -26.81 -17.18
N ASP A 5 -37.42 -28.06 -17.02
CA ASP A 5 -36.98 -28.93 -15.94
C ASP A 5 -35.45 -29.08 -16.05
N THR A 6 -34.72 -28.25 -15.31
CA THR A 6 -33.28 -28.43 -15.11
C THR A 6 -33.10 -29.59 -14.13
N THR A 7 -32.82 -30.78 -14.64
CA THR A 7 -32.37 -31.94 -13.85
C THR A 7 -30.89 -31.85 -13.47
N ASP A 8 -30.23 -30.72 -13.76
CA ASP A 8 -28.83 -30.49 -13.42
C ASP A 8 -28.71 -29.91 -12.00
N PRO A 9 -28.14 -30.65 -11.03
CA PRO A 9 -27.97 -30.19 -9.66
C PRO A 9 -27.04 -28.97 -9.57
N VAL A 10 -26.08 -28.82 -10.50
CA VAL A 10 -25.15 -27.69 -10.54
C VAL A 10 -25.90 -26.41 -10.93
N ALA A 11 -26.73 -26.46 -11.97
CA ALA A 11 -27.55 -25.32 -12.41
C ALA A 11 -28.52 -24.85 -11.30
N ARG A 12 -29.10 -25.79 -10.54
CA ARG A 12 -29.96 -25.46 -9.38
C ARG A 12 -29.17 -24.80 -8.25
N ALA A 13 -27.98 -25.31 -7.95
CA ALA A 13 -27.09 -24.72 -6.95
C ALA A 13 -26.66 -23.29 -7.36
N GLU A 14 -26.36 -23.05 -8.63
CA GLU A 14 -26.09 -21.71 -9.17
C GLU A 14 -27.28 -20.76 -8.99
N ASP A 15 -28.49 -21.24 -9.28
CA ASP A 15 -29.71 -20.46 -9.15
C ASP A 15 -30.04 -20.09 -7.69
N ILE A 16 -29.80 -21.00 -6.75
CA ILE A 16 -29.94 -20.74 -5.31
C ILE A 16 -28.93 -19.69 -4.88
N LEU A 17 -27.67 -19.83 -5.26
CA LEU A 17 -26.60 -18.91 -4.88
C LEU A 17 -26.77 -17.51 -5.50
N ASN A 18 -27.25 -17.44 -6.76
CA ASN A 18 -27.66 -16.19 -7.41
C ASN A 18 -28.78 -15.49 -6.63
N THR A 19 -29.78 -16.25 -6.19
CA THR A 19 -30.93 -15.70 -5.43
C THR A 19 -30.47 -15.22 -4.06
N MET A 20 -29.56 -15.93 -3.39
CA MET A 20 -28.96 -15.54 -2.11
C MET A 20 -28.15 -14.25 -2.23
N PHE A 21 -27.34 -14.11 -3.28
CA PHE A 21 -26.59 -12.89 -3.55
C PHE A 21 -27.51 -11.69 -3.82
N LEU A 22 -28.57 -11.89 -4.62
CA LEU A 22 -29.55 -10.86 -4.91
C LEU A 22 -30.26 -10.39 -3.63
N LEU A 23 -30.63 -11.35 -2.78
CA LEU A 23 -31.22 -11.07 -1.47
C LEU A 23 -30.28 -10.27 -0.57
N CYS A 24 -29.00 -10.65 -0.52
CA CYS A 24 -27.96 -9.91 0.19
C CYS A 24 -27.89 -8.44 -0.26
N LYS A 25 -27.93 -8.20 -1.58
CA LYS A 25 -27.97 -6.83 -2.14
C LYS A 25 -29.27 -6.09 -1.82
N HIS A 26 -30.42 -6.78 -1.82
CA HIS A 26 -31.68 -6.14 -1.46
C HIS A 26 -31.71 -5.74 0.01
N LEU A 27 -31.15 -6.56 0.90
CA LEU A 27 -31.02 -6.25 2.34
C LEU A 27 -30.05 -5.10 2.64
N SER A 28 -29.09 -4.80 1.76
CA SER A 28 -28.24 -3.62 1.91
C SER A 28 -28.89 -2.31 1.46
N LEU A 29 -29.95 -2.39 0.65
CA LEU A 29 -30.63 -1.22 0.06
C LEU A 29 -32.02 -0.95 0.66
N TYR A 30 -32.69 -1.97 1.19
CA TYR A 30 -34.08 -1.91 1.64
C TYR A 30 -34.27 -2.61 3.00
N SER A 31 -35.30 -2.21 3.74
CA SER A 31 -35.70 -2.86 5.00
C SER A 31 -36.38 -4.21 4.77
N GLU A 32 -36.47 -5.03 5.82
CA GLU A 32 -36.98 -6.42 5.75
C GLU A 32 -38.42 -6.54 5.24
N GLY A 33 -39.27 -5.53 5.52
CA GLY A 33 -40.67 -5.48 5.09
C GLY A 33 -40.88 -4.88 3.69
N ASN A 34 -39.82 -4.68 2.92
CA ASN A 34 -39.94 -4.22 1.54
C ASN A 34 -40.41 -5.38 0.64
N THR A 35 -41.38 -5.12 -0.23
CA THR A 35 -41.97 -6.13 -1.13
C THR A 35 -40.93 -6.84 -2.01
N VAL A 36 -39.85 -6.16 -2.40
CA VAL A 36 -38.76 -6.73 -3.20
C VAL A 36 -37.94 -7.74 -2.38
N VAL A 37 -37.68 -7.43 -1.10
CA VAL A 37 -36.98 -8.32 -0.18
C VAL A 37 -37.85 -9.54 0.09
N GLU A 38 -39.14 -9.35 0.43
CA GLU A 38 -40.09 -10.43 0.68
C GLU A 38 -40.25 -11.38 -0.52
N THR A 39 -40.38 -10.83 -1.73
CA THR A 39 -40.51 -11.63 -2.96
C THR A 39 -39.25 -12.47 -3.23
N THR A 40 -38.07 -11.88 -3.04
CA THR A 40 -36.79 -12.57 -3.24
C THR A 40 -36.57 -13.64 -2.17
N THR A 41 -36.95 -13.36 -0.92
CA THR A 41 -36.90 -14.32 0.19
C THR A 41 -37.84 -15.50 -0.07
N ALA A 42 -39.08 -15.26 -0.50
CA ALA A 42 -40.00 -16.35 -0.85
C ALA A 42 -39.42 -17.23 -1.98
N LEU A 43 -38.88 -16.61 -3.03
CA LEU A 43 -38.22 -17.32 -4.13
C LEU A 43 -37.03 -18.16 -3.66
N PHE A 44 -36.24 -17.65 -2.71
CA PHE A 44 -35.10 -18.38 -2.15
C PHE A 44 -35.54 -19.65 -1.40
N PHE A 45 -36.54 -19.53 -0.53
CA PHE A 45 -37.07 -20.67 0.22
C PHE A 45 -37.75 -21.71 -0.69
N ASP A 46 -38.47 -21.28 -1.73
CA ASP A 46 -39.06 -22.19 -2.71
C ASP A 46 -37.99 -23.01 -3.43
N LYS A 47 -36.84 -22.39 -3.78
CA LYS A 47 -35.72 -23.08 -4.44
C LYS A 47 -35.01 -24.07 -3.51
N ILE A 48 -34.82 -23.73 -2.24
CA ILE A 48 -34.27 -24.65 -1.24
C ILE A 48 -35.18 -25.86 -1.06
N ALA A 49 -36.49 -25.64 -0.90
CA ALA A 49 -37.46 -26.72 -0.74
C ALA A 49 -37.47 -27.66 -1.95
N GLN A 50 -37.34 -27.13 -3.17
CA GLN A 50 -37.23 -27.93 -4.39
C GLN A 50 -35.93 -28.75 -4.46
N ALA A 51 -34.79 -28.19 -4.03
CA ALA A 51 -33.52 -28.91 -3.99
C ALA A 51 -33.55 -30.06 -2.96
N GLN A 52 -34.19 -29.83 -1.82
CA GLN A 52 -34.34 -30.83 -0.76
C GLN A 52 -35.28 -31.98 -1.14
N GLN A 53 -36.39 -31.69 -1.83
CA GLN A 53 -37.27 -32.73 -2.39
C GLN A 53 -36.54 -33.68 -3.36
N GLN A 54 -35.45 -33.20 -3.96
CA GLN A 54 -34.60 -33.97 -4.87
C GLN A 54 -33.36 -34.57 -4.17
N GLN A 55 -33.29 -34.51 -2.84
CA GLN A 55 -32.15 -34.99 -2.03
C GLN A 55 -30.80 -34.39 -2.45
N ILE A 56 -30.79 -33.14 -2.93
CA ILE A 56 -29.55 -32.43 -3.26
C ILE A 56 -28.98 -31.81 -1.99
N GLU A 57 -27.77 -32.24 -1.59
CA GLU A 57 -27.04 -31.63 -0.48
C GLU A 57 -26.47 -30.26 -0.90
N LEU A 58 -26.92 -29.19 -0.24
CA LEU A 58 -26.56 -27.82 -0.57
C LEU A 58 -25.25 -27.38 0.11
N LEU A 59 -24.16 -28.11 -0.14
CA LEU A 59 -22.81 -27.78 0.32
C LEU A 59 -22.06 -26.93 -0.72
N PHE A 60 -21.70 -25.71 -0.33
CA PHE A 60 -20.93 -24.79 -1.16
C PHE A 60 -19.54 -24.59 -0.58
N THR A 61 -18.50 -24.84 -1.37
CA THR A 61 -17.12 -24.49 -1.02
C THR A 61 -16.78 -23.10 -1.53
N VAL A 62 -16.19 -22.27 -0.69
CA VAL A 62 -15.85 -20.87 -0.98
C VAL A 62 -14.37 -20.78 -1.34
N SER A 63 -14.05 -20.08 -2.42
CA SER A 63 -12.67 -19.75 -2.81
C SER A 63 -12.51 -18.26 -3.08
N LYS A 64 -11.27 -17.76 -3.13
CA LYS A 64 -10.94 -16.35 -3.41
C LYS A 64 -11.58 -15.78 -4.69
N LYS A 65 -11.88 -16.63 -5.69
CA LYS A 65 -12.37 -16.20 -7.02
C LYS A 65 -13.74 -16.78 -7.40
N GLY A 66 -14.41 -17.55 -6.54
CA GLY A 66 -15.74 -18.12 -6.82
C GLY A 66 -16.14 -19.26 -5.89
N PHE A 67 -17.19 -19.98 -6.26
CA PHE A 67 -17.73 -21.09 -5.49
C PHE A 67 -17.55 -22.43 -6.21
N PHE A 68 -17.47 -23.51 -5.44
CA PHE A 68 -17.54 -24.88 -5.94
C PHE A 68 -18.75 -25.59 -5.35
N PHE A 69 -19.33 -26.49 -6.13
CA PHE A 69 -20.43 -27.35 -5.74
C PHE A 69 -20.15 -28.75 -6.30
N ALA A 70 -20.24 -29.79 -5.46
CA ALA A 70 -19.90 -31.17 -5.85
C ALA A 70 -18.51 -31.32 -6.54
N GLY A 71 -17.53 -30.49 -6.17
CA GLY A 71 -16.19 -30.49 -6.76
C GLY A 71 -16.05 -29.75 -8.10
N GLU A 72 -17.17 -29.27 -8.68
CA GLU A 72 -17.16 -28.47 -9.90
C GLU A 72 -17.23 -26.98 -9.59
N LYS A 73 -16.50 -26.18 -10.39
CA LYS A 73 -16.49 -24.72 -10.23
C LYS A 73 -17.74 -24.11 -10.84
N LEU A 74 -18.52 -23.40 -10.02
CA LEU A 74 -19.70 -22.67 -10.47
C LEU A 74 -19.29 -21.49 -11.38
N ASN A 75 -20.09 -21.24 -12.42
CA ASN A 75 -19.81 -20.46 -13.63
C ASN A 75 -18.72 -19.36 -13.49
N PRO A 76 -17.49 -19.58 -14.00
CA PRO A 76 -16.36 -18.68 -13.82
C PRO A 76 -16.47 -17.34 -14.57
N LYS A 77 -17.48 -17.16 -15.43
CA LYS A 77 -17.71 -15.91 -16.17
C LYS A 77 -18.62 -14.93 -15.42
N HIS A 78 -19.26 -15.36 -14.32
CA HIS A 78 -20.18 -14.53 -13.56
C HIS A 78 -19.41 -13.70 -12.52
N GLN A 79 -18.99 -12.48 -12.89
CA GLN A 79 -18.22 -11.58 -12.01
C GLN A 79 -18.88 -11.33 -10.63
N LEU A 80 -20.20 -11.51 -10.53
CA LEU A 80 -20.97 -11.38 -9.29
C LEU A 80 -20.57 -12.44 -8.25
N PHE A 81 -20.29 -13.67 -8.66
CA PHE A 81 -19.87 -14.75 -7.77
C PHE A 81 -18.48 -14.51 -7.19
N SER A 82 -17.57 -13.93 -7.97
CA SER A 82 -16.21 -13.63 -7.48
C SER A 82 -16.19 -12.57 -6.37
N ARG A 83 -17.09 -11.58 -6.41
CA ARG A 83 -17.19 -10.56 -5.35
C ARG A 83 -17.82 -11.13 -4.08
N PHE A 84 -18.89 -11.88 -4.23
CA PHE A 84 -19.59 -12.48 -3.09
C PHE A 84 -18.74 -13.56 -2.40
N ALA A 85 -18.07 -14.41 -3.18
CA ALA A 85 -17.14 -15.42 -2.65
C ALA A 85 -15.98 -14.75 -1.90
N ARG A 86 -15.43 -13.64 -2.42
CA ARG A 86 -14.38 -12.87 -1.73
C ARG A 86 -14.85 -12.35 -0.37
N GLN A 87 -16.08 -11.86 -0.28
CA GLN A 87 -16.64 -11.34 0.96
C GLN A 87 -16.74 -12.45 2.02
N LEU A 88 -17.35 -13.58 1.68
CA LEU A 88 -17.41 -14.77 2.55
C LEU A 88 -16.01 -15.27 2.95
N PHE A 89 -15.08 -15.28 2.00
CA PHE A 89 -13.69 -15.65 2.23
C PHE A 89 -12.99 -14.71 3.24
N GLN A 90 -13.26 -13.40 3.19
CA GLN A 90 -12.71 -12.42 4.15
C GLN A 90 -13.28 -12.55 5.58
N HIS A 91 -14.47 -13.15 5.72
CA HIS A 91 -15.03 -13.55 7.02
C HIS A 91 -14.54 -14.94 7.48
N GLY A 92 -13.56 -15.54 6.79
CA GLY A 92 -12.93 -16.79 7.21
C GLY A 92 -13.72 -18.06 6.88
N MET A 93 -14.67 -18.00 5.94
CA MET A 93 -15.50 -19.16 5.55
C MET A 93 -14.85 -20.02 4.46
N SER A 94 -14.59 -21.29 4.74
CA SER A 94 -14.12 -22.28 3.75
C SER A 94 -15.27 -22.97 3.02
N SER A 95 -16.36 -23.29 3.73
CA SER A 95 -17.57 -23.84 3.15
C SER A 95 -18.80 -23.51 3.99
N PHE A 96 -19.99 -23.62 3.40
CA PHE A 96 -21.24 -23.55 4.13
C PHE A 96 -22.28 -24.52 3.54
N THR A 97 -23.17 -25.01 4.40
CA THR A 97 -24.29 -25.87 4.03
C THR A 97 -25.60 -25.23 4.44
N LEU A 98 -26.62 -25.34 3.59
CA LEU A 98 -27.98 -24.89 3.87
C LEU A 98 -28.87 -26.12 4.15
N SER A 99 -29.52 -26.15 5.32
CA SER A 99 -30.46 -27.22 5.70
C SER A 99 -31.93 -26.80 5.62
N ASP A 100 -32.82 -27.74 5.87
CA ASP A 100 -34.29 -27.56 5.93
C ASP A 100 -34.77 -26.83 7.18
N GLU A 101 -33.92 -26.76 8.21
CA GLU A 101 -34.16 -25.99 9.43
C GLU A 101 -33.92 -24.48 9.26
N LEU A 102 -33.53 -24.03 8.06
CA LEU A 102 -33.24 -22.62 7.78
C LEU A 102 -34.49 -21.76 7.96
N THR A 103 -34.40 -20.74 8.81
CA THR A 103 -35.49 -19.79 9.04
C THR A 103 -35.20 -18.42 8.39
N ARG A 104 -36.25 -17.64 8.12
CA ARG A 104 -36.10 -16.26 7.58
C ARG A 104 -35.22 -15.36 8.47
N PRO A 105 -35.41 -15.33 9.81
CA PRO A 105 -34.53 -14.55 10.69
C PRO A 105 -33.08 -15.01 10.65
N SER A 106 -32.83 -16.32 10.64
CA SER A 106 -31.48 -16.89 10.58
C SER A 106 -30.77 -16.53 9.28
N LEU A 107 -31.47 -16.60 8.14
CA LEU A 107 -30.93 -16.17 6.84
C LEU A 107 -30.55 -14.68 6.85
N TYR A 108 -31.41 -13.81 7.38
CA TYR A 108 -31.12 -12.37 7.42
C TYR A 108 -29.99 -12.02 8.37
N ALA A 109 -29.92 -12.68 9.54
CA ALA A 109 -28.82 -12.52 10.48
C ALA A 109 -27.48 -12.90 9.83
N PHE A 110 -27.45 -14.03 9.13
CA PHE A 110 -26.27 -14.49 8.39
C PHE A 110 -25.87 -13.50 7.27
N LEU A 111 -26.79 -13.09 6.41
CA LEU A 111 -26.49 -12.17 5.31
C LEU A 111 -26.05 -10.78 5.80
N ARG A 112 -26.64 -10.27 6.88
CA ARG A 112 -26.21 -8.99 7.48
C ARG A 112 -24.83 -9.08 8.11
N LEU A 113 -24.50 -10.21 8.72
CA LEU A 113 -23.17 -10.44 9.24
C LEU A 113 -22.14 -10.37 8.10
N ILE A 114 -22.42 -11.02 6.97
CA ILE A 114 -21.54 -10.97 5.79
C ILE A 114 -21.47 -9.57 5.18
N LEU A 115 -22.54 -8.78 5.24
CA LEU A 115 -22.54 -7.37 4.82
C LEU A 115 -21.79 -6.43 5.77
N GLY A 116 -21.54 -6.86 7.01
CA GLY A 116 -20.86 -6.10 8.04
C GLY A 116 -19.36 -5.96 7.78
N LYS A 117 -18.65 -5.33 8.73
CA LYS A 117 -17.19 -5.29 8.68
C LYS A 117 -16.65 -6.65 9.10
N THR A 118 -15.61 -7.10 8.41
CA THR A 118 -14.94 -8.37 8.73
C THR A 118 -14.37 -8.35 10.13
N ALA A 119 -13.81 -7.21 10.57
CA ALA A 119 -13.30 -7.00 11.93
C ALA A 119 -14.31 -7.40 13.00
N ASP A 120 -15.57 -6.96 12.87
CA ASP A 120 -16.63 -7.24 13.84
C ASP A 120 -16.92 -8.76 13.99
N THR A 121 -16.73 -9.54 12.91
CA THR A 121 -16.91 -11.01 12.95
C THR A 121 -15.76 -11.71 13.67
N TRP A 122 -14.55 -11.18 13.52
CA TRP A 122 -13.37 -11.69 14.20
C TRP A 122 -13.32 -11.26 15.67
N ASP A 123 -13.79 -10.04 15.98
CA ASP A 123 -13.91 -9.49 17.34
C ASP A 123 -14.86 -10.32 18.22
N GLU A 124 -15.87 -10.95 17.63
CA GLU A 124 -16.85 -11.82 18.29
C GLU A 124 -16.41 -13.31 18.39
N GLY A 125 -15.16 -13.63 18.04
CA GLY A 125 -14.60 -14.98 18.20
C GLY A 125 -14.75 -15.89 16.97
N GLY A 126 -14.90 -15.29 15.78
CA GLY A 126 -15.05 -16.03 14.53
C GLY A 126 -16.50 -16.13 14.06
N LEU A 127 -16.68 -16.59 12.83
CA LEU A 127 -17.97 -16.64 12.17
C LEU A 127 -18.90 -17.66 12.85
N GLY A 128 -18.39 -18.80 13.29
CA GLY A 128 -19.12 -19.81 14.05
C GLY A 128 -19.66 -19.28 15.37
N ALA A 129 -18.82 -18.58 16.14
CA ALA A 129 -19.23 -17.95 17.41
C ALA A 129 -20.30 -16.86 17.17
N CYS A 130 -20.13 -16.04 16.13
CA CYS A 130 -21.12 -15.03 15.76
C CYS A 130 -22.49 -15.61 15.39
N LEU A 131 -22.51 -16.74 14.68
CA LEU A 131 -23.75 -17.42 14.28
C LEU A 131 -24.43 -18.08 15.47
N GLN A 132 -23.65 -18.66 16.39
CA GLN A 132 -24.15 -19.22 17.64
C GLN A 132 -24.75 -18.13 18.55
N ASN A 133 -24.06 -17.00 18.73
CA ASN A 133 -24.53 -15.86 19.52
C ASN A 133 -25.85 -15.27 19.00
N ARG A 134 -26.05 -15.33 17.67
CA ARG A 134 -27.26 -14.84 16.99
C ARG A 134 -28.34 -15.91 16.84
N GLY A 135 -28.12 -17.13 17.34
CA GLY A 135 -29.07 -18.24 17.23
C GLY A 135 -29.42 -18.58 15.78
N VAL A 136 -28.45 -18.52 14.86
CA VAL A 136 -28.67 -18.85 13.45
C VAL A 136 -28.85 -20.36 13.33
N VAL A 137 -30.01 -20.77 12.82
CA VAL A 137 -30.38 -22.17 12.59
C VAL A 137 -30.45 -22.44 11.09
N GLY A 138 -30.00 -23.63 10.69
CA GLY A 138 -30.06 -24.13 9.33
C GLY A 138 -28.99 -23.63 8.36
N ILE A 139 -27.94 -22.97 8.87
CA ILE A 139 -26.71 -22.68 8.14
C ILE A 139 -25.55 -23.22 8.97
N THR A 140 -24.86 -24.23 8.45
CA THR A 140 -23.59 -24.69 9.04
C THR A 140 -22.45 -24.12 8.24
N VAL A 141 -21.44 -23.62 8.95
CA VAL A 141 -20.28 -22.97 8.36
C VAL A 141 -19.05 -23.73 8.80
N THR A 142 -18.15 -23.98 7.85
CA THR A 142 -16.80 -24.44 8.15
C THR A 142 -15.88 -23.23 8.07
N GLU A 143 -15.21 -22.94 9.17
CA GLU A 143 -14.17 -21.91 9.21
C GLU A 143 -12.88 -22.45 8.56
N MET A 144 -12.08 -21.56 7.99
CA MET A 144 -10.81 -21.93 7.40
C MET A 144 -9.81 -22.40 8.46
N SER A 145 -9.19 -23.56 8.25
CA SER A 145 -8.01 -23.98 9.00
C SER A 145 -6.72 -23.47 8.35
N GLU A 146 -5.61 -23.46 9.09
CA GLU A 146 -4.27 -23.10 8.61
C GLU A 146 -3.83 -23.95 7.39
N ASN A 147 -4.29 -25.19 7.30
CA ASN A 147 -4.01 -26.11 6.19
C ASN A 147 -4.83 -25.82 4.92
N ASP A 148 -6.03 -25.25 5.05
CA ASP A 148 -6.87 -24.87 3.90
C ASP A 148 -6.27 -23.71 3.11
N PHE A 149 -5.41 -22.93 3.77
CA PHE A 149 -4.61 -21.87 3.15
C PHE A 149 -3.59 -22.40 2.12
N ARG A 150 -3.12 -23.63 2.29
CA ARG A 150 -2.11 -24.25 1.42
C ARG A 150 -2.71 -24.95 0.20
N LEU A 151 -3.92 -25.49 0.31
CA LEU A 151 -4.49 -26.39 -0.70
C LEU A 151 -5.22 -25.68 -1.86
N LEU A 152 -5.51 -24.38 -1.75
CA LEU A 152 -6.23 -23.62 -2.79
C LEU A 152 -5.36 -22.61 -3.56
N ASN A 153 -4.06 -22.54 -3.25
CA ASN A 153 -3.10 -21.58 -3.82
C ASN A 153 -2.11 -22.25 -4.80
N THR A 154 -2.63 -22.88 -5.85
CA THR A 154 -1.78 -23.40 -6.95
C THR A 154 -1.70 -22.47 -8.16
N ASP A 155 -2.05 -21.19 -8.02
CA ASP A 155 -1.74 -20.19 -9.05
C ASP A 155 -1.42 -18.83 -8.43
N ALA A 156 -0.14 -18.49 -8.50
CA ALA A 156 0.50 -17.18 -8.42
C ALA A 156 -0.32 -16.05 -7.78
N ASP A 157 -0.08 -15.82 -6.48
CA ASP A 157 -0.24 -14.53 -5.79
C ASP A 157 0.65 -14.61 -4.52
N GLN A 158 1.93 -14.28 -4.66
CA GLN A 158 2.91 -14.27 -3.55
C GLN A 158 2.60 -13.17 -2.52
N ASP A 159 1.84 -12.14 -2.90
CA ASP A 159 1.62 -10.91 -2.12
C ASP A 159 0.67 -11.07 -0.91
N GLN A 160 0.01 -12.23 -0.72
CA GLN A 160 -0.89 -12.47 0.43
C GLN A 160 -0.34 -13.49 1.44
N ILE A 161 0.79 -14.13 1.12
CA ILE A 161 1.53 -14.92 2.09
C ILE A 161 2.17 -13.98 3.13
N ASP A 162 2.49 -12.74 2.76
CA ASP A 162 3.13 -11.77 3.66
C ASP A 162 2.16 -11.09 4.64
N ASP A 163 0.88 -10.90 4.28
CA ASP A 163 -0.12 -10.27 5.16
C ASP A 163 -0.63 -11.20 6.28
N LEU A 164 -0.60 -12.53 6.07
CA LEU A 164 -0.93 -13.50 7.11
C LEU A 164 0.28 -13.94 7.92
N ARG A 165 1.48 -13.96 7.31
CA ARG A 165 2.73 -14.09 8.06
C ARG A 165 2.92 -12.94 9.05
N ALA A 166 2.46 -11.73 8.74
CA ALA A 166 2.61 -10.56 9.62
C ALA A 166 2.02 -10.73 11.03
N SER A 167 0.97 -11.56 11.20
CA SER A 167 0.30 -11.74 12.51
C SER A 167 1.01 -12.76 13.41
N GLU A 168 1.73 -13.75 12.87
CA GLU A 168 2.50 -14.76 13.63
C GLU A 168 3.98 -14.36 13.82
N ASP A 169 4.42 -13.30 13.13
CA ASP A 169 5.84 -12.94 13.01
C ASP A 169 6.27 -11.80 13.96
N LEU A 170 5.37 -11.21 14.77
CA LEU A 170 5.76 -10.15 15.73
C LEU A 170 6.74 -10.66 16.79
N TRP A 171 6.44 -11.80 17.42
CA TRP A 171 7.31 -12.40 18.43
C TRP A 171 8.63 -12.90 17.81
N ASN A 172 8.56 -13.54 16.64
CA ASN A 172 9.76 -14.03 15.96
C ASN A 172 10.67 -12.88 15.49
N ARG A 173 10.12 -11.75 15.02
CA ARG A 173 10.90 -10.54 14.70
C ARG A 173 11.58 -9.97 15.93
N PHE A 174 10.89 -9.92 17.07
CA PHE A 174 11.50 -9.50 18.33
C PHE A 174 12.63 -10.45 18.75
N ALA A 175 12.38 -11.77 18.72
CA ALA A 175 13.38 -12.77 19.05
C ALA A 175 14.63 -12.65 18.16
N VAL A 176 14.45 -12.51 16.84
CA VAL A 176 15.54 -12.31 15.87
C VAL A 176 16.27 -10.98 16.11
N SER A 177 15.55 -9.89 16.39
CA SER A 177 16.15 -8.59 16.71
C SER A 177 17.05 -8.66 17.94
N VAL A 178 16.54 -9.26 19.02
CA VAL A 178 17.28 -9.45 20.27
C VAL A 178 18.51 -10.34 20.04
N PHE A 179 18.38 -11.43 19.28
CA PHE A 179 19.54 -12.27 18.92
C PHE A 179 20.60 -11.52 18.11
N ASN A 180 20.18 -10.79 17.07
CA ASN A 180 21.10 -10.03 16.23
C ASN A 180 21.80 -8.93 17.03
N SER A 181 21.06 -8.23 17.90
CA SER A 181 21.64 -7.19 18.76
C SER A 181 22.62 -7.75 19.80
N LEU A 182 22.36 -8.95 20.34
CA LEU A 182 23.20 -9.53 21.40
C LEU A 182 24.41 -10.31 20.86
N THR A 183 24.29 -10.93 19.68
CA THR A 183 25.35 -11.80 19.11
C THR A 183 26.12 -11.17 17.96
N GLY A 184 25.58 -10.15 17.28
CA GLY A 184 26.20 -9.52 16.11
C GLY A 184 26.27 -10.40 14.86
N ILE A 185 25.60 -11.56 14.86
CA ILE A 185 25.59 -12.52 13.74
C ILE A 185 24.19 -12.54 13.12
N GLU A 186 24.08 -12.24 11.82
CA GLU A 186 22.84 -12.39 11.06
C GLU A 186 22.53 -13.89 10.88
N LEU A 187 21.63 -14.42 11.72
CA LEU A 187 21.25 -15.83 11.72
C LEU A 187 20.04 -16.08 10.81
N GLU A 188 20.26 -16.53 9.59
CA GLU A 188 19.21 -17.06 8.70
C GLU A 188 18.60 -18.39 9.23
N ALA A 189 19.28 -19.09 10.14
CA ALA A 189 18.89 -20.43 10.59
C ALA A 189 17.67 -20.46 11.54
N LEU A 190 17.30 -19.34 12.17
CA LEU A 190 16.10 -19.25 13.02
C LEU A 190 14.81 -19.06 12.21
N ALA A 191 14.90 -18.76 10.91
CA ALA A 191 13.74 -18.51 10.03
C ALA A 191 12.90 -19.75 9.69
N SER A 192 13.16 -20.91 10.33
CA SER A 192 12.46 -22.18 10.05
C SER A 192 11.78 -22.81 11.27
N GLY A 193 11.86 -22.21 12.46
CA GLY A 193 11.18 -22.70 13.66
C GLY A 193 10.72 -21.58 14.59
N GLU A 194 9.50 -21.69 15.11
CA GLU A 194 8.95 -20.79 16.13
C GLU A 194 9.87 -20.75 17.36
N THR A 195 10.37 -19.58 17.73
CA THR A 195 11.17 -19.43 18.95
C THR A 195 10.26 -19.24 20.15
N ALA A 196 10.15 -20.26 21.00
CA ALA A 196 9.36 -20.16 22.24
C ALA A 196 9.92 -19.08 23.19
N PRO A 197 9.06 -18.28 23.87
CA PRO A 197 9.51 -17.17 24.72
C PRO A 197 10.48 -17.55 25.85
N ARG A 198 10.29 -18.73 26.43
CA ARG A 198 11.15 -19.24 27.51
C ARG A 198 12.56 -19.56 27.02
N SER A 199 12.68 -20.21 25.86
CA SER A 199 13.98 -20.54 25.27
C SER A 199 14.77 -19.31 24.83
N LEU A 200 14.08 -18.23 24.46
CA LEU A 200 14.72 -16.94 24.21
C LEU A 200 15.27 -16.34 25.51
N ALA A 201 14.46 -16.31 26.58
CA ALA A 201 14.87 -15.77 27.88
C ALA A 201 16.07 -16.51 28.47
N GLU A 202 16.11 -17.85 28.41
CA GLU A 202 17.23 -18.66 28.87
C GLU A 202 18.53 -18.29 28.14
N LYS A 203 18.48 -18.12 26.81
CA LYS A 203 19.64 -17.69 26.01
C LYS A 203 20.05 -16.25 26.30
N VAL A 204 19.09 -15.36 26.54
CA VAL A 204 19.37 -13.97 26.93
C VAL A 204 20.07 -13.94 28.30
N ASN A 205 19.62 -14.75 29.25
CA ASN A 205 20.28 -14.91 30.56
C ASN A 205 21.72 -15.43 30.40
N GLU A 206 21.93 -16.48 29.59
CA GLU A 206 23.27 -17.02 29.31
C GLU A 206 24.21 -16.00 28.66
N ILE A 207 23.73 -15.24 27.68
CA ILE A 207 24.55 -14.26 26.96
C ILE A 207 24.87 -13.04 27.83
N LEU A 208 23.93 -12.60 28.67
CA LEU A 208 24.06 -11.36 29.44
C LEU A 208 24.53 -11.56 30.90
N ALA A 209 24.83 -12.78 31.33
CA ALA A 209 25.30 -13.08 32.69
C ALA A 209 26.59 -12.33 33.10
N ASP A 210 27.47 -12.01 32.15
CA ASP A 210 28.77 -11.35 32.39
C ASP A 210 28.98 -10.04 31.57
N CYS A 211 27.92 -9.43 31.05
CA CYS A 211 27.97 -8.36 30.05
C CYS A 211 27.80 -6.92 30.60
N SER A 212 28.29 -5.93 29.83
CA SER A 212 28.32 -4.49 30.20
C SER A 212 26.94 -3.80 30.17
N ASP A 213 26.79 -2.68 30.89
CA ASP A 213 25.55 -1.89 30.93
C ASP A 213 25.10 -1.34 29.56
N GLU A 214 26.03 -1.22 28.60
CA GLU A 214 25.76 -0.84 27.20
C GLU A 214 24.97 -1.92 26.43
N GLN A 215 25.20 -3.21 26.73
CA GLN A 215 24.46 -4.32 26.11
C GLN A 215 23.07 -4.49 26.75
N LYS A 216 22.94 -4.16 28.04
CA LYS A 216 21.64 -4.11 28.75
C LYS A 216 20.76 -2.98 28.23
N THR A 217 21.34 -1.84 27.88
CA THR A 217 20.60 -0.70 27.28
C THR A 217 20.14 -0.99 25.85
N ALA A 218 20.89 -1.77 25.07
CA ALA A 218 20.44 -2.24 23.75
C ALA A 218 19.16 -3.09 23.85
N LEU A 219 19.09 -4.02 24.81
CA LEU A 219 17.90 -4.82 25.07
C LEU A 219 16.68 -3.94 25.42
N THR A 220 16.86 -2.91 26.25
CA THR A 220 15.77 -1.98 26.59
C THR A 220 15.25 -1.17 25.40
N ARG A 221 16.11 -0.84 24.44
CA ARG A 221 15.71 -0.15 23.20
C ARG A 221 14.89 -1.05 22.30
N ASP A 222 15.33 -2.29 22.09
CA ASP A 222 14.63 -3.27 21.24
C ASP A 222 13.26 -3.65 21.83
N LEU A 223 13.16 -3.73 23.16
CA LEU A 223 11.88 -3.87 23.87
C LEU A 223 10.96 -2.66 23.67
N ALA A 224 11.47 -1.44 23.71
CA ALA A 224 10.68 -0.24 23.46
C ALA A 224 10.16 -0.20 22.01
N GLU A 225 10.98 -0.60 21.03
CA GLU A 225 10.57 -0.72 19.63
C GLU A 225 9.51 -1.81 19.43
N TYR A 226 9.64 -2.94 20.13
CA TYR A 226 8.65 -4.02 20.11
C TYR A 226 7.31 -3.58 20.70
N VAL A 227 7.31 -2.93 21.86
CA VAL A 227 6.07 -2.39 22.45
C VAL A 227 5.44 -1.32 21.54
N ALA A 228 6.25 -0.48 20.90
CA ALA A 228 5.77 0.50 19.92
C ALA A 228 5.23 -0.14 18.62
N SER A 229 5.70 -1.34 18.24
CA SER A 229 5.16 -2.08 17.10
C SER A 229 3.82 -2.74 17.46
N MET A 230 3.67 -3.27 18.68
CA MET A 230 2.38 -3.76 19.21
C MET A 230 1.31 -2.67 19.26
N GLN A 231 1.68 -1.43 19.59
CA GLN A 231 0.73 -0.31 19.57
C GLN A 231 0.19 -0.01 18.17
N ARG A 232 0.98 -0.27 17.12
CA ARG A 232 0.64 -0.03 15.70
C ARG A 232 -0.10 -1.20 15.05
N GLU A 233 -0.05 -2.38 15.64
CA GLU A 233 -0.79 -3.55 15.17
C GLU A 233 -2.31 -3.26 15.17
N LYS A 234 -3.08 -3.87 14.28
CA LYS A 234 -4.54 -3.63 14.19
C LYS A 234 -5.36 -4.82 14.67
N ILE A 235 -4.73 -5.99 14.77
CA ILE A 235 -5.36 -7.24 15.19
C ILE A 235 -5.24 -7.40 16.71
N LYS A 236 -6.37 -7.38 17.42
CA LYS A 236 -6.38 -7.46 18.89
C LYS A 236 -5.83 -8.79 19.41
N THR A 237 -6.16 -9.92 18.78
CA THR A 237 -5.67 -11.26 19.17
C THR A 237 -4.17 -11.40 19.00
N ALA A 238 -3.59 -10.90 17.91
CA ALA A 238 -2.15 -10.87 17.68
C ALA A 238 -1.43 -10.01 18.74
N LYS A 239 -2.01 -8.87 19.12
CA LYS A 239 -1.51 -8.05 20.23
C LYS A 239 -1.58 -8.79 21.57
N THR A 240 -2.70 -9.44 21.89
CA THR A 240 -2.84 -10.16 23.16
C THR A 240 -1.88 -11.35 23.22
N ALA A 241 -1.71 -12.09 22.13
CA ALA A 241 -0.71 -13.16 22.04
C ALA A 241 0.73 -12.64 22.21
N ALA A 242 1.05 -11.51 21.58
CA ALA A 242 2.34 -10.84 21.75
C ALA A 242 2.59 -10.37 23.20
N LEU A 243 1.57 -9.83 23.87
CA LEU A 243 1.64 -9.43 25.29
C LEU A 243 1.82 -10.62 26.23
N LEU A 244 1.15 -11.75 25.95
CA LEU A 244 1.33 -12.98 26.72
C LEU A 244 2.72 -13.57 26.53
N ASN A 245 3.22 -13.61 25.29
CA ASN A 245 4.59 -14.04 25.00
C ASN A 245 5.64 -13.15 25.68
N LEU A 246 5.41 -11.83 25.71
CA LEU A 246 6.26 -10.88 26.43
C LEU A 246 6.23 -11.13 27.95
N ALA A 247 5.05 -11.40 28.53
CA ALA A 247 4.93 -11.73 29.94
C ALA A 247 5.68 -13.04 30.27
N ASP A 248 5.55 -14.08 29.45
CA ASP A 248 6.27 -15.34 29.60
C ASP A 248 7.80 -15.18 29.50
N PHE A 249 8.26 -14.31 28.60
CA PHE A 249 9.67 -13.94 28.50
C PHE A 249 10.16 -13.25 29.79
N VAL A 250 9.46 -12.23 30.26
CA VAL A 250 9.81 -11.49 31.50
C VAL A 250 9.81 -12.41 32.73
N ASN A 251 8.86 -13.35 32.81
CA ASN A 251 8.80 -14.35 33.87
C ASN A 251 10.04 -15.26 33.94
N THR A 252 10.73 -15.44 32.82
CA THR A 252 11.86 -16.38 32.68
C THR A 252 13.23 -15.69 32.75
N LEU A 253 13.28 -14.36 32.76
CA LEU A 253 14.53 -13.59 32.91
C LEU A 253 15.10 -13.68 34.34
N ASP A 254 16.44 -13.63 34.44
CA ASP A 254 17.18 -13.50 35.71
C ASP A 254 16.88 -12.17 36.40
N GLN A 255 17.07 -12.12 37.72
CA GLN A 255 16.58 -11.02 38.57
C GLN A 255 17.12 -9.63 38.15
N ASP A 256 18.40 -9.51 37.81
CA ASP A 256 19.00 -8.24 37.41
C ASP A 256 18.49 -7.74 36.03
N LEU A 257 18.27 -8.65 35.09
CA LEU A 257 17.76 -8.33 33.75
C LEU A 257 16.27 -8.02 33.78
N ARG A 258 15.51 -8.80 34.55
CA ARG A 258 14.08 -8.58 34.80
C ARG A 258 13.84 -7.16 35.32
N ASN A 259 14.65 -6.69 36.28
CA ASN A 259 14.55 -5.35 36.85
C ASN A 259 14.82 -4.24 35.81
N THR A 260 15.82 -4.45 34.95
CA THR A 260 16.17 -3.50 33.88
C THR A 260 15.08 -3.40 32.82
N VAL A 261 14.57 -4.55 32.38
CA VAL A 261 13.46 -4.66 31.43
C VAL A 261 12.18 -4.05 31.99
N PHE A 262 11.89 -4.30 33.26
CA PHE A 262 10.71 -3.76 33.92
C PHE A 262 10.71 -2.23 34.00
N ASN A 263 11.84 -1.62 34.39
CA ASN A 263 12.00 -0.16 34.40
C ASN A 263 11.88 0.46 32.99
N GLY A 264 12.27 -0.27 31.96
CA GLY A 264 12.04 0.13 30.57
C GLY A 264 10.54 0.11 30.22
N ILE A 265 9.85 -0.98 30.55
CA ILE A 265 8.43 -1.18 30.21
C ILE A 265 7.51 -0.23 30.98
N SER A 266 7.80 0.04 32.25
CA SER A 266 6.97 0.93 33.10
C SER A 266 6.96 2.38 32.64
N ASN A 267 7.97 2.81 31.88
CA ASN A 267 8.07 4.14 31.27
C ASN A 267 7.38 4.25 29.90
N LEU A 268 6.90 3.14 29.33
CA LEU A 268 6.22 3.14 28.04
C LEU A 268 4.74 3.50 28.23
N GLN A 269 4.23 4.44 27.44
CA GLN A 269 2.84 4.87 27.47
C GLN A 269 1.92 3.78 26.87
N MET A 270 1.56 2.76 27.64
CA MET A 270 0.53 1.78 27.26
C MET A 270 -0.87 2.27 27.63
N ALA A 271 -1.87 1.94 26.80
CA ALA A 271 -3.27 2.17 27.17
C ALA A 271 -3.70 1.23 28.30
N THR A 272 -4.60 1.70 29.17
CA THR A 272 -4.91 1.09 30.47
C THR A 272 -5.41 -0.35 30.37
N GLU A 273 -6.22 -0.66 29.34
CA GLU A 273 -6.77 -2.01 29.10
C GLU A 273 -5.68 -3.04 28.78
N TYR A 274 -4.64 -2.65 28.02
CA TYR A 274 -3.55 -3.55 27.63
C TYR A 274 -2.48 -3.71 28.71
N ALA A 275 -2.31 -2.67 29.54
CA ALA A 275 -1.49 -2.77 30.74
C ALA A 275 -2.04 -3.85 31.67
N GLU A 276 -3.36 -3.89 31.87
CA GLU A 276 -4.00 -4.92 32.70
C GLU A 276 -3.75 -6.34 32.17
N ASP A 277 -3.88 -6.58 30.87
CA ASP A 277 -3.63 -7.90 30.25
C ASP A 277 -2.17 -8.37 30.43
N PHE A 278 -1.19 -7.47 30.23
CA PHE A 278 0.22 -7.78 30.44
C PHE A 278 0.55 -8.09 31.90
N PHE A 279 0.11 -7.22 32.83
CA PHE A 279 0.40 -7.40 34.26
C PHE A 279 -0.31 -8.63 34.85
N ASN A 280 -1.46 -9.03 34.30
CA ASN A 280 -2.13 -10.28 34.67
C ASN A 280 -1.35 -11.53 34.24
N GLY A 281 -0.58 -11.47 33.15
CA GLY A 281 0.28 -12.56 32.69
C GLY A 281 1.56 -12.76 33.51
N LEU A 282 1.90 -11.83 34.41
CA LEU A 282 3.08 -11.95 35.27
C LEU A 282 2.87 -12.96 36.40
N SER A 283 3.95 -13.67 36.75
CA SER A 283 3.99 -14.60 37.86
C SER A 283 4.01 -13.88 39.22
N ASP A 284 3.55 -14.58 40.25
CA ASP A 284 3.43 -14.06 41.61
C ASP A 284 4.79 -13.61 42.20
N GLN A 285 5.88 -14.30 41.83
CA GLN A 285 7.24 -13.91 42.24
C GLN A 285 7.67 -12.60 41.58
N VAL A 286 7.41 -12.44 40.27
CA VAL A 286 7.76 -11.20 39.54
C VAL A 286 6.98 -10.01 40.09
N ILE A 287 5.68 -10.17 40.36
CA ILE A 287 4.84 -9.11 40.93
C ILE A 287 5.36 -8.70 42.32
N LEU A 288 5.80 -9.66 43.13
CA LEU A 288 6.39 -9.41 44.45
C LEU A 288 7.74 -8.70 44.38
N ASP A 289 8.63 -9.15 43.50
CA ASP A 289 9.95 -8.56 43.30
C ASP A 289 9.82 -7.10 42.84
N VAL A 290 8.94 -6.85 41.87
CA VAL A 290 8.64 -5.52 41.34
C VAL A 290 8.03 -4.61 42.40
N PHE A 291 7.08 -5.12 43.20
CA PHE A 291 6.46 -4.37 44.28
C PHE A 291 7.51 -3.95 45.31
N ARG A 292 8.33 -4.89 45.80
CA ARG A 292 9.37 -4.63 46.79
C ARG A 292 10.45 -3.70 46.26
N GLN A 293 10.92 -3.89 45.03
CA GLN A 293 11.93 -3.02 44.42
C GLN A 293 11.45 -1.58 44.28
N SER A 294 10.19 -1.37 43.85
CA SER A 294 9.60 -0.03 43.74
C SER A 294 9.38 0.63 45.10
N THR A 295 9.36 -0.15 46.19
CA THR A 295 9.29 0.36 47.57
C THR A 295 10.66 0.59 48.21
N GLU A 296 11.67 -0.20 47.87
CA GLU A 296 13.00 -0.19 48.50
C GLU A 296 14.02 0.69 47.76
N GLN A 297 13.97 0.72 46.42
CA GLN A 297 14.83 1.55 45.58
C GLN A 297 13.98 2.72 45.06
N GLN A 298 14.46 3.95 45.22
CA GLN A 298 13.79 5.19 44.82
C GLN A 298 13.64 5.37 43.29
N SER A 299 13.31 4.30 42.56
CA SER A 299 13.07 4.31 41.12
C SER A 299 11.68 4.88 40.84
N TYR A 300 11.60 5.86 39.94
CA TYR A 300 10.35 6.52 39.61
C TYR A 300 9.49 5.61 38.72
N ALA A 301 8.34 5.16 39.25
CA ALA A 301 7.31 4.46 38.49
C ALA A 301 6.05 5.34 38.40
N PRO A 302 5.38 5.44 37.22
CA PRO A 302 4.15 6.20 37.08
C PRO A 302 3.04 5.73 38.05
N PRO A 303 2.23 6.65 38.62
CA PRO A 303 1.22 6.31 39.64
C PRO A 303 0.19 5.27 39.19
N VAL A 304 -0.15 5.24 37.90
CA VAL A 304 -1.11 4.30 37.32
C VAL A 304 -0.56 2.87 37.33
N VAL A 305 0.71 2.68 36.93
CA VAL A 305 1.40 1.39 36.95
C VAL A 305 1.51 0.85 38.38
N MET A 306 1.86 1.71 39.34
CA MET A 306 1.93 1.34 40.75
C MET A 306 0.57 1.00 41.36
N SER A 307 -0.51 1.66 40.93
CA SER A 307 -1.87 1.32 41.39
C SER A 307 -2.32 -0.05 40.90
N LEU A 308 -1.88 -0.46 39.70
CA LEU A 308 -2.17 -1.79 39.15
C LEU A 308 -1.36 -2.88 39.86
N ILE A 309 -0.07 -2.65 40.10
CA ILE A 309 0.80 -3.61 40.81
C ILE A 309 0.32 -3.82 42.26
N SER A 310 -0.03 -2.73 42.98
CA SER A 310 -0.56 -2.83 44.34
C SER A 310 -1.95 -3.50 44.39
N LYS A 311 -2.81 -3.25 43.40
CA LYS A 311 -4.09 -3.95 43.24
C LYS A 311 -3.91 -5.44 42.93
N LEU A 312 -2.94 -5.82 42.11
CA LEU A 312 -2.65 -7.22 41.80
C LEU A 312 -2.00 -7.96 42.98
N ALA A 313 -1.04 -7.33 43.66
CA ALA A 313 -0.40 -7.87 44.86
C ALA A 313 -1.41 -8.10 45.99
N SER A 314 -2.37 -7.19 46.17
CA SER A 314 -3.47 -7.36 47.14
C SER A 314 -4.50 -8.40 46.69
N THR A 315 -4.93 -8.37 45.42
CA THR A 315 -5.92 -9.33 44.88
C THR A 315 -5.40 -10.77 44.94
N ARG A 316 -4.09 -10.97 44.72
CA ARG A 316 -3.42 -12.28 44.80
C ARG A 316 -2.89 -12.64 46.19
N LYS A 317 -3.10 -11.79 47.21
CA LYS A 317 -2.64 -11.99 48.61
C LYS A 317 -1.14 -12.26 48.74
N LEU A 318 -0.33 -11.58 47.94
CA LEU A 318 1.11 -11.79 47.89
C LEU A 318 1.85 -11.01 49.00
N VAL A 319 1.26 -9.91 49.45
CA VAL A 319 1.85 -8.94 50.39
C VAL A 319 0.96 -8.82 51.63
N SER A 320 1.54 -8.59 52.79
CA SER A 320 0.77 -8.41 54.04
C SER A 320 0.02 -7.07 54.07
N ASP A 321 -1.11 -7.03 54.80
CA ASP A 321 -1.89 -5.80 54.97
C ASP A 321 -1.06 -4.65 55.61
N GLU A 322 -0.06 -5.00 56.44
CA GLU A 322 0.88 -4.04 57.03
C GLU A 322 1.84 -3.42 55.99
N GLU A 323 2.36 -4.22 55.04
CA GLU A 323 3.23 -3.73 53.96
C GLU A 323 2.45 -2.84 52.95
N LEU A 324 1.18 -3.18 52.66
CA LEU A 324 0.29 -2.36 51.81
C LEU A 324 -0.08 -1.01 52.45
N GLU A 325 -0.31 -1.00 53.77
CA GLU A 325 -0.55 0.23 54.54
C GLU A 325 0.69 1.12 54.62
N GLN A 326 1.88 0.55 54.85
CA GLN A 326 3.13 1.29 54.85
C GLN A 326 3.41 1.93 53.48
N HIS A 327 3.14 1.20 52.39
CA HIS A 327 3.29 1.72 51.03
C HIS A 327 2.30 2.85 50.72
N SER A 328 1.02 2.68 51.08
CA SER A 328 0.00 3.72 50.90
C SER A 328 0.36 5.01 51.67
N ARG A 329 0.95 4.88 52.87
CA ARG A 329 1.46 6.00 53.66
C ARG A 329 2.68 6.64 53.00
N TYR A 330 3.63 5.86 52.47
CA TYR A 330 4.81 6.37 51.76
C TYR A 330 4.46 7.07 50.43
N GLN A 331 3.49 6.55 49.67
CA GLN A 331 2.98 7.19 48.45
C GLN A 331 2.25 8.50 48.78
N GLN A 332 1.47 8.52 49.87
CA GLN A 332 0.84 9.75 50.38
C GLN A 332 1.86 10.76 50.92
N GLU A 333 2.94 10.32 51.57
CA GLU A 333 4.04 11.16 52.04
C GLU A 333 4.93 11.67 50.90
N SER A 334 5.19 10.86 49.87
CA SER A 334 5.93 11.26 48.67
C SER A 334 5.10 12.19 47.80
N ALA A 335 3.80 11.95 47.65
CA ALA A 335 2.87 12.90 47.04
C ALA A 335 2.75 14.19 47.87
N LYS A 336 2.85 14.12 49.21
CA LYS A 336 2.96 15.30 50.08
C LYS A 336 4.30 16.01 49.92
N LYS A 337 5.43 15.30 49.80
CA LYS A 337 6.77 15.86 49.55
C LYS A 337 6.90 16.49 48.17
N ILE A 338 6.29 15.89 47.14
CA ILE A 338 6.15 16.49 45.80
C ILE A 338 5.24 17.71 45.88
N ARG A 339 4.11 17.64 46.60
CA ARG A 339 3.29 18.82 46.91
C ARG A 339 4.04 19.87 47.76
N GLU A 340 5.03 19.46 48.55
CA GLU A 340 5.91 20.35 49.34
C GLU A 340 7.03 20.97 48.50
N LEU A 341 7.57 20.26 47.52
CA LEU A 341 8.44 20.82 46.47
C LEU A 341 7.69 21.84 45.60
N PHE A 342 6.37 21.74 45.54
CA PHE A 342 5.44 22.69 44.90
C PHE A 342 4.67 23.56 45.92
N ARG A 343 5.21 23.79 47.12
CA ARG A 343 4.61 24.68 48.16
C ARG A 343 5.27 26.06 48.21
N PRO A 344 4.60 27.06 48.81
CA PRO A 344 4.20 28.30 48.14
C PRO A 344 4.95 29.52 48.69
N ASP A 345 6.20 29.37 49.13
CA ASP A 345 6.90 30.48 49.82
C ASP A 345 7.60 31.45 48.85
N GLU A 346 7.58 31.17 47.55
CA GLU A 346 8.02 32.12 46.51
C GLU A 346 6.90 32.52 45.53
N PHE A 347 5.74 31.87 45.60
CA PHE A 347 4.64 32.14 44.67
C PHE A 347 4.03 33.53 44.90
N GLU A 348 3.99 34.00 46.15
CA GLU A 348 3.52 35.34 46.51
C GLU A 348 4.44 36.47 46.00
N LYS A 349 5.71 36.17 45.72
CA LYS A 349 6.73 37.16 45.33
C LYS A 349 6.72 37.46 43.82
N TYR A 350 6.30 36.49 43.01
CA TYR A 350 6.38 36.56 41.54
C TYR A 350 5.01 36.52 40.85
N VAL A 351 3.92 36.32 41.59
CA VAL A 351 2.57 36.20 41.02
C VAL A 351 1.69 37.36 41.49
N PRO A 352 1.27 38.26 40.57
CA PRO A 352 0.41 39.38 40.90
C PRO A 352 -0.89 38.93 41.58
N SER A 353 -1.34 39.67 42.60
CA SER A 353 -2.52 39.36 43.44
C SER A 353 -3.79 39.07 42.63
N ARG A 354 -3.88 39.67 41.42
CA ARG A 354 -4.98 39.48 40.48
C ARG A 354 -5.04 38.07 39.88
N TYR A 355 -3.88 37.43 39.67
CA TYR A 355 -3.78 36.06 39.17
C TYR A 355 -4.02 35.02 40.29
N GLN A 356 -3.61 35.30 41.52
CA GLN A 356 -3.98 34.51 42.70
C GLN A 356 -5.50 34.47 42.93
N GLN A 357 -6.18 35.61 42.79
CA GLN A 357 -7.63 35.68 42.90
C GLN A 357 -8.34 34.87 41.80
N ALA A 358 -7.80 34.87 40.58
CA ALA A 358 -8.33 34.07 39.48
C ALA A 358 -8.13 32.55 39.71
N LEU A 359 -6.97 32.12 40.20
CA LEU A 359 -6.70 30.73 40.57
C LEU A 359 -7.59 30.24 41.72
N MET A 360 -7.78 31.08 42.75
CA MET A 360 -8.66 30.74 43.87
C MET A 360 -10.13 30.66 43.44
N GLN A 361 -10.58 31.51 42.49
CA GLN A 361 -11.91 31.41 41.89
C GLN A 361 -12.11 30.12 41.08
N VAL A 362 -11.08 29.63 40.39
CA VAL A 362 -11.09 28.35 39.65
C VAL A 362 -11.13 27.15 40.58
N LEU A 363 -10.49 27.23 41.76
CA LEU A 363 -10.47 26.17 42.77
C LEU A 363 -11.75 26.12 43.62
N THR A 364 -12.42 27.26 43.85
CA THR A 364 -13.64 27.32 44.67
C THR A 364 -14.93 27.09 43.88
N ASN A 365 -14.95 27.40 42.58
CA ASN A 365 -16.08 27.11 41.72
C ASN A 365 -15.72 25.92 40.81
N GLN A 366 -16.39 24.78 41.00
CA GLN A 366 -16.38 23.66 40.02
C GLN A 366 -17.05 24.00 38.67
N GLN A 367 -17.26 25.29 38.39
CA GLN A 367 -17.60 25.77 37.07
C GLN A 367 -16.35 26.41 36.50
N THR A 368 -15.86 25.84 35.39
CA THR A 368 -14.90 26.50 34.52
C THR A 368 -15.31 27.97 34.35
N PRO A 369 -14.37 28.92 34.44
CA PRO A 369 -14.69 30.34 34.23
C PRO A 369 -15.48 30.46 32.93
N PRO A 370 -16.48 31.37 32.86
CA PRO A 370 -17.31 31.53 31.67
C PRO A 370 -16.37 31.60 30.47
N GLY A 371 -16.60 30.72 29.50
CA GLY A 371 -15.64 30.42 28.43
C GLY A 371 -15.00 31.69 27.89
N LEU A 372 -13.69 31.63 27.61
CA LEU A 372 -12.88 32.75 27.12
C LEU A 372 -13.75 33.70 26.31
N ASN A 373 -13.95 34.93 26.81
CA ASN A 373 -14.71 35.94 26.08
C ASN A 373 -14.20 35.96 24.63
N LYS A 374 -15.08 36.11 23.64
CA LYS A 374 -14.75 35.92 22.21
C LYS A 374 -13.41 36.55 21.79
N LYS A 375 -13.12 37.74 22.31
CA LYS A 375 -11.87 38.49 22.09
C LYS A 375 -10.60 37.79 22.61
N LEU A 376 -10.70 37.11 23.76
CA LEU A 376 -9.63 36.31 24.37
C LEU A 376 -9.42 35.00 23.61
N GLN A 377 -10.49 34.40 23.06
CA GLN A 377 -10.41 33.25 22.15
C GLN A 377 -9.71 33.61 20.84
N GLU A 378 -10.05 34.76 20.26
CA GLU A 378 -9.39 35.31 19.07
C GLU A 378 -7.90 35.60 19.33
N LEU A 379 -7.58 36.23 20.47
CA LEU A 379 -6.19 36.47 20.89
C LEU A 379 -5.42 35.16 21.11
N LYS A 380 -6.04 34.16 21.73
CA LYS A 380 -5.43 32.85 21.91
C LYS A 380 -5.11 32.21 20.57
N GLN A 381 -6.07 32.18 19.64
CA GLN A 381 -5.85 31.66 18.28
C GLN A 381 -4.71 32.40 17.57
N SER A 382 -4.63 33.74 17.70
CA SER A 382 -3.55 34.52 17.09
C SER A 382 -2.15 34.24 17.64
N LEU A 383 -2.07 33.62 18.82
CA LEU A 383 -0.82 33.25 19.49
C LEU A 383 -0.52 31.75 19.38
N GLU A 384 -1.34 30.97 18.66
CA GLU A 384 -1.04 29.57 18.37
C GLU A 384 0.09 29.46 17.34
N ASP A 385 0.91 28.41 17.45
CA ASP A 385 2.16 28.25 16.69
C ASP A 385 1.94 28.38 15.18
N PHE A 386 0.84 27.87 14.64
CA PHE A 386 0.50 27.98 13.22
C PHE A 386 0.21 29.42 12.77
N GLU A 387 -0.50 30.20 13.57
CA GLU A 387 -0.80 31.61 13.24
C GLU A 387 0.45 32.46 13.38
N MET A 388 1.27 32.22 14.42
CA MET A 388 2.56 32.89 14.57
C MET A 388 3.49 32.59 13.39
N GLU A 389 3.63 31.32 13.00
CA GLU A 389 4.47 30.92 11.87
C GLU A 389 3.97 31.52 10.55
N ALA A 390 2.65 31.55 10.34
CA ALA A 390 2.06 32.16 9.16
C ALA A 390 2.32 33.67 9.08
N GLN A 391 2.24 34.40 10.21
CA GLN A 391 2.56 35.82 10.25
C GLN A 391 4.06 36.10 10.07
N MET A 392 4.93 35.30 10.70
CA MET A 392 6.38 35.38 10.52
C MET A 392 6.76 35.16 9.06
N THR A 393 6.21 34.11 8.43
CA THR A 393 6.42 33.81 7.01
C THR A 393 5.95 34.97 6.12
N ARG A 394 4.78 35.54 6.37
CA ARG A 394 4.27 36.71 5.62
C ARG A 394 5.19 37.92 5.76
N LEU A 395 5.68 38.20 6.97
CA LEU A 395 6.59 39.30 7.23
C LEU A 395 7.94 39.06 6.54
N THR A 396 8.50 37.85 6.60
CA THR A 396 9.72 37.46 5.91
C THR A 396 9.58 37.63 4.38
N LEU A 397 8.47 37.17 3.80
CA LEU A 397 8.19 37.37 2.38
C LEU A 397 8.08 38.84 2.02
N HIS A 398 7.36 39.63 2.81
CA HIS A 398 7.23 41.08 2.60
C HIS A 398 8.58 41.80 2.67
N LEU A 399 9.43 41.46 3.64
CA LEU A 399 10.78 42.01 3.74
C LEU A 399 11.61 41.66 2.50
N LEU A 400 11.53 40.42 2.03
CA LEU A 400 12.24 39.96 0.83
C LEU A 400 11.72 40.56 -0.48
N GLU A 401 10.52 41.11 -0.51
CA GLU A 401 9.94 41.82 -1.66
C GLU A 401 10.32 43.31 -1.70
N ASN A 402 10.83 43.87 -0.59
CA ASN A 402 11.17 45.28 -0.45
C ASN A 402 12.69 45.52 -0.29
N ASP A 403 13.50 44.76 -1.04
CA ASP A 403 14.97 44.89 -1.13
C ASP A 403 15.66 45.03 0.24
N PRO A 404 15.69 43.95 1.05
CA PRO A 404 16.34 43.98 2.36
C PRO A 404 17.87 44.06 2.20
N ASP A 405 18.55 44.64 3.20
CA ASP A 405 20.02 44.70 3.19
C ASP A 405 20.64 43.29 3.10
N ASP A 406 21.76 43.16 2.37
CA ASP A 406 22.46 41.89 2.14
C ASP A 406 22.79 41.14 3.44
N ILE A 407 23.01 41.87 4.53
CA ILE A 407 23.33 41.33 5.87
C ILE A 407 22.18 40.46 6.42
N TYR A 408 20.93 40.75 6.05
CA TYR A 408 19.74 40.06 6.56
C TYR A 408 19.22 38.97 5.62
N LEU A 409 19.68 38.92 4.37
CA LEU A 409 19.20 37.96 3.37
C LEU A 409 19.35 36.50 3.82
N GLU A 410 20.50 36.14 4.38
CA GLU A 410 20.74 34.78 4.86
C GLU A 410 19.76 34.39 5.97
N GLY A 411 19.55 35.26 6.97
CA GLY A 411 18.60 35.02 8.06
C GLY A 411 17.16 34.88 7.58
N LEU A 412 16.75 35.68 6.58
CA LEU A 412 15.42 35.58 5.97
C LEU A 412 15.25 34.26 5.20
N HIS A 413 16.29 33.79 4.49
CA HIS A 413 16.24 32.49 3.80
C HIS A 413 16.19 31.31 4.78
N VAL A 414 16.96 31.38 5.88
CA VAL A 414 16.92 30.38 6.95
C VAL A 414 15.53 30.32 7.58
N GLN A 415 14.89 31.47 7.83
CA GLN A 415 13.53 31.50 8.36
C GLN A 415 12.52 30.83 7.42
N LEU A 416 12.63 31.05 6.10
CA LEU A 416 11.77 30.37 5.12
C LEU A 416 12.00 28.85 5.08
N ALA A 417 13.26 28.41 5.20
CA ALA A 417 13.58 26.98 5.28
C ALA A 417 12.99 26.34 6.55
N ASN A 418 13.09 27.03 7.69
CA ASN A 418 12.50 26.61 8.96
C ASN A 418 10.96 26.54 8.88
N ALA A 419 10.32 27.53 8.24
CA ALA A 419 8.88 27.53 8.01
C ALA A 419 8.42 26.33 7.16
N MET A 420 9.20 25.98 6.12
CA MET A 420 8.95 24.78 5.32
C MET A 420 9.08 23.50 6.18
N GLN A 421 10.13 23.39 7.00
CA GLN A 421 10.30 22.26 7.91
C GLN A 421 9.17 22.18 8.94
N PHE A 422 8.74 23.30 9.52
CA PHE A 422 7.62 23.36 10.45
C PHE A 422 6.34 22.79 9.85
N HIS A 423 5.97 23.18 8.62
CA HIS A 423 4.80 22.63 7.96
C HIS A 423 4.93 21.14 7.63
N LEU A 424 6.14 20.69 7.30
CA LEU A 424 6.44 19.28 7.05
C LEU A 424 6.30 18.42 8.31
N ASP A 425 6.81 18.89 9.46
CA ASP A 425 6.73 18.19 10.75
C ASP A 425 5.29 17.96 11.21
N HIS A 426 4.41 18.90 10.91
CA HIS A 426 2.99 18.80 11.21
C HIS A 426 2.18 18.11 10.09
N GLY A 427 2.83 17.62 9.02
CA GLY A 427 2.17 16.94 7.90
C GLY A 427 1.25 17.84 7.06
N ASN A 428 1.37 19.16 7.16
CA ASN A 428 0.52 20.11 6.42
C ASN A 428 1.11 20.40 5.03
N TYR A 429 0.97 19.42 4.13
CA TYR A 429 1.45 19.51 2.75
C TYR A 429 0.77 20.60 1.90
N VAL A 430 -0.41 21.08 2.31
CA VAL A 430 -1.11 22.18 1.62
C VAL A 430 -0.35 23.49 1.87
N ALA A 431 -0.12 23.84 3.14
CA ALA A 431 0.63 25.03 3.51
C ALA A 431 2.08 24.97 3.01
N LEU A 432 2.73 23.81 3.13
CA LEU A 432 4.07 23.60 2.60
C LEU A 432 4.14 23.86 1.10
N LEU A 433 3.20 23.31 0.32
CA LEU A 433 3.19 23.49 -1.13
C LEU A 433 2.96 24.94 -1.53
N ASP A 434 2.08 25.66 -0.83
CA ASP A 434 1.82 27.07 -1.13
C ASP A 434 3.03 27.94 -0.79
N LEU A 435 3.75 27.63 0.29
CA LEU A 435 5.02 28.27 0.61
C LEU A 435 6.09 27.98 -0.46
N CYS A 436 6.25 26.72 -0.87
CA CYS A 436 7.17 26.35 -1.95
C CYS A 436 6.84 27.08 -3.26
N ARG A 437 5.55 27.20 -3.63
CA ARG A 437 5.15 27.93 -4.84
C ARG A 437 5.49 29.41 -4.78
N THR A 438 5.38 30.02 -3.60
CA THR A 438 5.65 31.43 -3.39
C THR A 438 7.17 31.70 -3.43
N CYS A 439 7.96 30.88 -2.73
CA CYS A 439 9.40 31.07 -2.60
C CYS A 439 10.22 30.54 -3.78
N LEU A 440 9.72 29.51 -4.47
CA LEU A 440 10.49 28.71 -5.44
C LEU A 440 9.92 28.79 -6.87
N ALA A 441 9.11 29.83 -7.17
CA ALA A 441 8.46 29.99 -8.48
C ALA A 441 9.46 30.01 -9.66
N ASN A 442 10.65 30.62 -9.47
CA ASN A 442 11.72 30.64 -10.48
C ASN A 442 12.95 29.89 -9.97
N LYS A 443 13.07 28.62 -10.38
CA LYS A 443 14.13 27.69 -9.94
C LYS A 443 15.56 28.18 -10.21
N ASP A 444 15.74 28.98 -11.25
CA ASP A 444 17.06 29.44 -11.67
C ASP A 444 17.48 30.76 -10.98
N ALA A 445 16.57 31.37 -10.20
CA ALA A 445 16.90 32.56 -9.44
C ALA A 445 17.88 32.25 -8.30
N PRO A 446 18.92 33.07 -8.08
CA PRO A 446 19.92 32.82 -7.03
C PRO A 446 19.29 32.74 -5.64
N LYS A 447 18.24 33.54 -5.38
CA LYS A 447 17.41 33.48 -4.16
C LYS A 447 16.79 32.10 -3.94
N THR A 448 16.22 31.50 -4.98
CA THR A 448 15.58 30.19 -4.90
C THR A 448 16.61 29.09 -4.66
N GLN A 449 17.77 29.15 -5.32
CA GLN A 449 18.86 28.21 -5.08
C GLN A 449 19.42 28.32 -3.66
N ALA A 450 19.55 29.53 -3.12
CA ALA A 450 19.99 29.75 -1.75
C ALA A 450 19.04 29.12 -0.72
N ILE A 451 17.72 29.31 -0.87
CA ILE A 451 16.72 28.68 0.02
C ILE A 451 16.77 27.16 -0.10
N ILE A 452 16.85 26.61 -1.32
CA ILE A 452 16.92 25.16 -1.54
C ILE A 452 18.19 24.56 -0.91
N ALA A 453 19.32 25.27 -0.98
CA ALA A 453 20.59 24.83 -0.38
C ALA A 453 20.55 24.77 1.16
N LEU A 454 19.66 25.53 1.79
CA LEU A 454 19.46 25.54 3.24
C LEU A 454 18.53 24.43 3.74
N LEU A 455 17.81 23.73 2.84
CA LEU A 455 16.96 22.62 3.25
C LEU A 455 17.84 21.44 3.71
N PRO A 456 17.63 20.92 4.93
CA PRO A 456 18.44 19.82 5.45
C PRO A 456 18.13 18.51 4.71
N LYS A 457 19.07 17.56 4.71
CA LYS A 457 18.84 16.21 4.13
C LYS A 457 17.66 15.49 4.78
N THR A 458 17.44 15.73 6.08
CA THR A 458 16.29 15.19 6.82
C THR A 458 14.96 15.65 6.23
N PHE A 459 14.90 16.85 5.64
CA PHE A 459 13.70 17.34 4.97
C PHE A 459 13.34 16.45 3.77
N THR A 460 14.30 16.14 2.89
CA THR A 460 14.05 15.32 1.71
C THR A 460 13.72 13.87 2.08
N GLU A 461 14.41 13.33 3.08
CA GLU A 461 14.14 12.00 3.64
C GLU A 461 12.73 11.89 4.21
N GLN A 462 12.28 12.88 4.99
CA GLN A 462 10.94 12.92 5.57
C GLN A 462 9.85 13.05 4.51
N VAL A 463 10.02 13.91 3.51
CA VAL A 463 9.09 14.04 2.38
C VAL A 463 8.93 12.70 1.64
N LEU A 464 10.01 11.97 1.43
CA LEU A 464 9.97 10.67 0.76
C LEU A 464 9.38 9.58 1.65
N ARG A 465 9.70 9.56 2.95
CA ARG A 465 9.13 8.64 3.93
C ARG A 465 7.61 8.81 4.06
N ASP A 466 7.12 10.04 3.93
CA ASP A 466 5.71 10.37 4.01
C ASP A 466 4.87 9.78 2.86
N VAL A 467 5.49 9.44 1.72
CA VAL A 467 4.82 8.75 0.61
C VAL A 467 4.20 7.43 1.07
N SER A 468 4.91 6.67 1.90
CA SER A 468 4.42 5.39 2.43
C SER A 468 3.58 5.58 3.71
N ARG A 469 3.80 6.67 4.47
CA ARG A 469 3.14 6.92 5.77
C ARG A 469 1.75 7.55 5.66
N LEU A 470 1.56 8.53 4.80
CA LEU A 470 0.37 9.41 4.79
C LEU A 470 -0.74 8.99 3.81
N GLY A 471 -0.60 7.82 3.17
CA GLY A 471 -1.60 7.27 2.26
C GLY A 471 -1.64 7.94 0.87
N ARG A 472 -2.38 7.33 -0.06
CA ARG A 472 -2.37 7.73 -1.50
C ARG A 472 -2.96 9.11 -1.78
N ASP A 473 -3.82 9.63 -0.91
CA ASP A 473 -4.47 10.93 -1.11
C ASP A 473 -3.49 12.11 -1.01
N THR A 474 -2.37 11.94 -0.31
CA THR A 474 -1.33 12.98 -0.15
C THR A 474 -0.28 12.95 -1.27
N HIS A 475 -0.20 11.85 -2.04
CA HIS A 475 0.76 11.68 -3.14
C HIS A 475 0.75 12.83 -4.15
N PRO A 476 -0.40 13.36 -4.59
CA PRO A 476 -0.41 14.50 -5.52
C PRO A 476 0.20 15.78 -4.93
N LEU A 477 0.09 16.00 -3.62
CA LEU A 477 0.71 17.15 -2.94
C LEU A 477 2.21 16.94 -2.79
N ILE A 478 2.63 15.76 -2.31
CA ILE A 478 4.05 15.39 -2.19
C ILE A 478 4.75 15.52 -3.55
N ALA A 479 4.18 14.97 -4.61
CA ALA A 479 4.73 15.07 -5.96
C ALA A 479 4.88 16.52 -6.44
N LYS A 480 3.97 17.42 -6.03
CA LYS A 480 4.07 18.85 -6.36
C LYS A 480 5.17 19.52 -5.54
N VAL A 481 5.31 19.22 -4.25
CA VAL A 481 6.42 19.74 -3.42
C VAL A 481 7.77 19.31 -3.99
N ILE A 482 7.94 18.02 -4.28
CA ILE A 482 9.14 17.48 -4.95
C ILE A 482 9.40 18.20 -6.27
N ALA A 483 8.36 18.41 -7.09
CA ALA A 483 8.52 19.10 -8.37
C ALA A 483 8.88 20.59 -8.21
N GLN A 484 8.44 21.27 -7.15
CA GLN A 484 8.83 22.66 -6.87
C GLN A 484 10.28 22.77 -6.43
N ILE A 485 10.74 21.87 -5.54
CA ILE A 485 12.12 21.90 -5.01
C ILE A 485 13.12 21.37 -6.05
N GLY A 486 12.82 20.26 -6.72
CA GLY A 486 13.62 19.73 -7.83
C GLY A 486 14.87 18.95 -7.40
N ALA A 487 16.04 19.40 -7.87
CA ALA A 487 17.30 18.65 -7.91
C ALA A 487 17.69 17.88 -6.62
N PRO A 488 17.48 18.39 -5.40
CA PRO A 488 17.78 17.65 -4.16
C PRO A 488 17.09 16.29 -4.06
N PHE A 489 15.94 16.10 -4.71
CA PHE A 489 15.21 14.84 -4.72
C PHE A 489 15.68 13.85 -5.79
N ALA A 490 16.47 14.29 -6.79
CA ALA A 490 16.80 13.45 -7.96
C ALA A 490 17.52 12.16 -7.55
N ARG A 491 18.60 12.29 -6.78
CA ARG A 491 19.40 11.13 -6.35
C ARG A 491 18.63 10.22 -5.39
N PRO A 492 18.02 10.72 -4.30
CA PRO A 492 17.18 9.90 -3.42
C PRO A 492 16.06 9.15 -4.14
N LEU A 493 15.37 9.80 -5.09
CA LEU A 493 14.31 9.15 -5.87
C LEU A 493 14.84 8.02 -6.76
N ILE A 494 16.02 8.18 -7.36
CA ILE A 494 16.63 7.11 -8.15
C ILE A 494 17.00 5.93 -7.25
N ASP A 495 17.64 6.20 -6.10
CA ASP A 495 18.02 5.16 -5.14
C ASP A 495 16.79 4.39 -4.63
N LEU A 496 15.70 5.09 -4.28
CA LEU A 496 14.43 4.46 -3.92
C LEU A 496 13.80 3.69 -5.07
N THR A 497 13.85 4.20 -6.31
CA THR A 497 13.32 3.49 -7.48
C THR A 497 14.02 2.14 -7.72
N ILE A 498 15.29 2.02 -7.31
CA ILE A 498 16.08 0.78 -7.43
C ILE A 498 15.69 -0.23 -6.35
N GLN A 499 15.40 0.23 -5.14
CA GLN A 499 15.12 -0.63 -3.97
C GLN A 499 13.64 -0.97 -3.80
N GLU A 500 12.74 -0.14 -4.34
CA GLU A 500 11.30 -0.27 -4.11
C GLU A 500 10.72 -1.51 -4.80
N ASP A 501 10.01 -2.35 -4.04
CA ASP A 501 9.33 -3.55 -4.54
C ASP A 501 7.91 -3.25 -5.02
N ASP A 502 7.18 -2.33 -4.36
CA ASP A 502 5.82 -1.96 -4.76
C ASP A 502 5.83 -1.23 -6.10
N ARG A 503 5.21 -1.86 -7.11
CA ARG A 503 5.11 -1.31 -8.46
C ARG A 503 4.45 0.07 -8.52
N SER A 504 3.47 0.33 -7.66
CA SER A 504 2.72 1.60 -7.59
C SER A 504 3.59 2.72 -7.05
N ILE A 505 4.34 2.46 -5.98
CA ILE A 505 5.27 3.44 -5.38
C ILE A 505 6.46 3.68 -6.31
N ARG A 506 7.01 2.62 -6.91
CA ARG A 506 8.06 2.74 -7.93
C ARG A 506 7.61 3.62 -9.11
N PHE A 507 6.35 3.46 -9.56
CA PHE A 507 5.77 4.30 -10.62
C PHE A 507 5.61 5.76 -10.17
N PHE A 508 5.26 5.99 -8.91
CA PHE A 508 5.21 7.33 -8.33
C PHE A 508 6.59 8.01 -8.35
N TYR A 509 7.66 7.34 -7.92
CA TYR A 509 9.02 7.89 -7.95
C TYR A 509 9.49 8.21 -9.37
N LEU A 510 9.26 7.30 -10.32
CA LEU A 510 9.57 7.53 -11.74
C LEU A 510 8.82 8.74 -12.30
N ASN A 511 7.55 8.93 -11.95
CA ASN A 511 6.79 10.10 -12.39
C ASN A 511 7.29 11.41 -11.77
N CYS A 512 7.78 11.37 -10.52
CA CYS A 512 8.43 12.52 -9.91
C CYS A 512 9.70 12.91 -10.68
N LEU A 513 10.57 11.94 -10.97
CA LEU A 513 11.77 12.15 -11.77
C LEU A 513 11.45 12.71 -13.17
N LYS A 514 10.40 12.22 -13.83
CA LYS A 514 9.93 12.78 -15.12
C LYS A 514 9.52 14.24 -15.02
N LYS A 515 8.78 14.60 -13.97
CA LYS A 515 8.32 15.99 -13.75
C LYS A 515 9.46 16.95 -13.43
N MET A 516 10.58 16.45 -12.90
CA MET A 516 11.79 17.25 -12.71
C MET A 516 12.45 17.63 -14.06
N GLY A 517 12.16 16.88 -15.13
CA GLY A 517 12.64 17.16 -16.47
C GLY A 517 14.09 16.75 -16.70
N ILE A 518 14.70 17.31 -17.76
CA ILE A 518 16.00 16.90 -18.30
C ILE A 518 17.14 16.93 -17.28
N GLN A 519 17.07 17.79 -16.26
CA GLN A 519 18.07 17.89 -15.19
C GLN A 519 18.22 16.58 -14.39
N ALA A 520 17.17 15.76 -14.31
CA ALA A 520 17.26 14.44 -13.67
C ALA A 520 18.18 13.46 -14.43
N ALA A 521 18.46 13.72 -15.72
CA ALA A 521 19.31 12.86 -16.54
C ALA A 521 20.75 12.80 -16.00
N ASP A 522 21.30 13.92 -15.52
CA ASP A 522 22.66 13.96 -14.95
C ASP A 522 22.81 13.05 -13.73
N TYR A 523 21.75 12.88 -12.95
CA TYR A 523 21.73 12.00 -11.79
C TYR A 523 21.53 10.52 -12.18
N ALA A 524 20.92 10.24 -13.33
CA ALA A 524 20.68 8.88 -13.82
C ALA A 524 21.90 8.29 -14.54
N VAL A 525 22.72 9.12 -15.21
CA VAL A 525 23.90 8.68 -15.97
C VAL A 525 24.88 7.82 -15.15
N PRO A 526 25.24 8.15 -13.89
CA PRO A 526 26.16 7.33 -13.09
C PRO A 526 25.71 5.87 -12.92
N PHE A 527 24.40 5.61 -12.94
CA PHE A 527 23.83 4.27 -12.77
C PHE A 527 23.78 3.45 -14.06
N LEU A 528 24.16 4.02 -15.20
CA LEU A 528 24.38 3.25 -16.43
C LEU A 528 25.55 2.26 -16.30
N GLY A 529 26.46 2.49 -15.35
CA GLY A 529 27.56 1.60 -15.00
C GLY A 529 27.29 0.63 -13.85
N ASP A 530 26.07 0.57 -13.30
CA ASP A 530 25.74 -0.33 -12.18
C ASP A 530 25.83 -1.81 -12.62
N ASP A 531 26.38 -2.69 -11.78
CA ASP A 531 26.55 -4.11 -12.11
C ASP A 531 25.22 -4.84 -12.38
N ARG A 532 24.13 -4.35 -11.76
CA ARG A 532 22.81 -4.96 -11.87
C ARG A 532 22.14 -4.52 -13.17
N TRP A 533 21.93 -5.47 -14.08
CA TRP A 533 21.34 -5.22 -15.41
C TRP A 533 19.98 -4.50 -15.38
N PHE A 534 19.17 -4.72 -14.33
CA PHE A 534 17.85 -4.10 -14.22
C PHE A 534 17.95 -2.61 -13.85
N VAL A 535 18.99 -2.20 -13.12
CA VAL A 535 19.26 -0.79 -12.81
C VAL A 535 19.64 -0.06 -14.08
N GLN A 536 20.63 -0.58 -14.83
CA GLN A 536 21.02 -0.03 -16.14
C GLN A 536 19.81 0.13 -17.07
N ARG A 537 18.97 -0.92 -17.17
CA ARG A 537 17.74 -0.89 -17.97
C ARG A 537 16.77 0.20 -17.51
N ASN A 538 16.53 0.33 -16.20
CA ASN A 538 15.60 1.33 -15.67
C ASN A 538 16.09 2.76 -15.94
N MET A 539 17.40 2.98 -15.85
CA MET A 539 18.02 4.28 -16.16
C MET A 539 17.95 4.61 -17.65
N LEU A 540 18.13 3.62 -18.53
CA LEU A 540 17.91 3.79 -19.97
C LEU A 540 16.46 4.21 -20.28
N ILE A 541 15.47 3.55 -19.67
CA ILE A 541 14.05 3.93 -19.80
C ILE A 541 13.85 5.38 -19.37
N LEU A 542 14.34 5.75 -18.19
CA LEU A 542 14.22 7.11 -17.65
C LEU A 542 14.86 8.14 -18.60
N LEU A 543 16.10 7.91 -19.05
CA LEU A 543 16.81 8.82 -19.97
C LEU A 543 16.10 8.97 -21.31
N GLY A 544 15.53 7.88 -21.85
CA GLY A 544 14.73 7.91 -23.07
C GLY A 544 13.46 8.73 -22.92
N GLU A 545 12.75 8.57 -21.80
CA GLU A 545 11.52 9.33 -21.49
C GLU A 545 11.80 10.81 -21.18
N LEU A 546 12.97 11.12 -20.61
CA LEU A 546 13.42 12.49 -20.37
C LEU A 546 13.89 13.19 -21.66
N GLY A 547 14.13 12.46 -22.75
CA GLY A 547 14.66 13.04 -23.98
C GLY A 547 16.13 13.46 -23.89
N ALA A 548 16.93 12.76 -23.08
CA ALA A 548 18.34 13.02 -22.76
C ALA A 548 19.32 12.79 -23.93
N ARG A 549 19.13 13.51 -25.03
CA ARG A 549 19.91 13.36 -26.27
C ARG A 549 21.38 13.70 -26.09
N ASP A 550 21.70 14.66 -25.22
CA ASP A 550 23.05 15.03 -24.84
C ASP A 550 23.80 13.90 -24.12
N LYS A 551 23.07 12.90 -23.60
CA LYS A 551 23.64 11.71 -22.92
C LYS A 551 23.83 10.50 -23.83
N LEU A 552 23.59 10.65 -25.15
CA LEU A 552 23.84 9.58 -26.13
C LEU A 552 25.26 8.99 -26.05
N PRO A 553 26.35 9.77 -25.85
CA PRO A 553 27.69 9.21 -25.70
C PRO A 553 27.83 8.21 -24.56
N GLN A 554 27.11 8.41 -23.45
CA GLN A 554 27.09 7.52 -22.29
C GLN A 554 26.15 6.32 -22.48
N ILE A 555 25.11 6.47 -23.31
CA ILE A 555 24.12 5.41 -23.60
C ILE A 555 24.65 4.41 -24.63
N ARG A 556 25.33 4.86 -25.69
CA ARG A 556 25.79 4.02 -26.80
C ARG A 556 26.63 2.80 -26.40
N PRO A 557 27.55 2.86 -25.41
CA PRO A 557 28.31 1.69 -24.96
C PRO A 557 27.41 0.51 -24.53
N LEU A 558 26.23 0.78 -23.98
CA LEU A 558 25.28 -0.24 -23.53
C LEU A 558 24.61 -1.02 -24.66
N LEU A 559 24.70 -0.56 -25.92
CA LEU A 559 24.33 -1.34 -27.10
C LEU A 559 25.14 -2.65 -27.20
N HIS A 560 26.33 -2.68 -26.58
CA HIS A 560 27.22 -3.82 -26.51
C HIS A 560 27.29 -4.47 -25.11
N SER A 561 26.35 -4.12 -24.21
CA SER A 561 26.27 -4.72 -22.87
C SER A 561 26.22 -6.25 -22.93
N GLY A 562 26.83 -6.94 -21.96
CA GLY A 562 26.76 -8.40 -21.86
C GLY A 562 25.33 -8.92 -21.70
N HIS A 563 24.43 -8.12 -21.12
CA HIS A 563 23.05 -8.52 -20.85
C HIS A 563 22.09 -8.16 -21.98
N ALA A 564 21.35 -9.14 -22.51
CA ALA A 564 20.49 -8.97 -23.68
C ALA A 564 19.38 -7.93 -23.50
N LYS A 565 18.75 -7.88 -22.30
CA LYS A 565 17.69 -6.89 -22.00
C LYS A 565 18.22 -5.45 -21.99
N VAL A 566 19.48 -5.25 -21.56
CA VAL A 566 20.11 -3.93 -21.53
C VAL A 566 20.42 -3.48 -22.95
N ARG A 567 20.98 -4.36 -23.80
CA ARG A 567 21.22 -4.05 -25.22
C ARG A 567 19.94 -3.63 -25.95
N GLN A 568 18.85 -4.35 -25.72
CA GLN A 568 17.54 -4.05 -26.32
C GLN A 568 17.01 -2.70 -25.86
N GLU A 569 17.06 -2.41 -24.57
CA GLU A 569 16.59 -1.12 -24.04
C GLU A 569 17.51 0.03 -24.46
N ALA A 570 18.82 -0.19 -24.57
CA ALA A 570 19.77 0.81 -25.06
C ALA A 570 19.48 1.17 -26.52
N LEU A 571 19.21 0.18 -27.38
CA LEU A 571 18.81 0.42 -28.77
C LEU A 571 17.50 1.21 -28.84
N LYS A 572 16.50 0.80 -28.05
CA LYS A 572 15.22 1.52 -27.96
C LYS A 572 15.42 2.97 -27.52
N THR A 573 16.24 3.19 -26.50
CA THR A 573 16.56 4.52 -25.97
C THR A 573 17.25 5.37 -27.03
N CYS A 574 18.28 4.85 -27.71
CA CYS A 574 18.95 5.55 -28.82
C CYS A 574 17.98 5.94 -29.94
N LEU A 575 17.06 5.04 -30.32
CA LEU A 575 16.06 5.32 -31.36
C LEU A 575 15.07 6.41 -30.92
N MET A 576 14.60 6.37 -29.67
CA MET A 576 13.74 7.42 -29.08
C MET A 576 14.45 8.78 -29.07
N LEU A 577 15.75 8.79 -28.77
CA LEU A 577 16.60 9.99 -28.74
C LEU A 577 17.10 10.43 -30.13
N ARG A 578 16.63 9.79 -31.21
CA ARG A 578 16.96 10.10 -32.62
C ARG A 578 18.47 10.02 -32.89
N ASP A 579 19.10 8.95 -32.42
CA ASP A 579 20.48 8.62 -32.70
C ASP A 579 20.70 8.13 -34.15
N ASP A 580 21.43 8.90 -34.94
CA ASP A 580 21.65 8.62 -36.37
C ASP A 580 22.41 7.31 -36.63
N GLU A 581 23.35 6.95 -35.74
CA GLU A 581 24.13 5.70 -35.88
C GLU A 581 23.24 4.48 -35.65
N SER A 582 22.44 4.48 -34.58
CA SER A 582 21.47 3.44 -34.29
C SER A 582 20.41 3.33 -35.39
N LEU A 583 19.97 4.45 -35.96
CA LEU A 583 19.05 4.44 -37.11
C LEU A 583 19.68 3.81 -38.36
N LYS A 584 20.92 4.18 -38.71
CA LYS A 584 21.66 3.54 -39.82
C LYS A 584 21.82 2.04 -39.61
N LYS A 585 22.15 1.64 -38.38
CA LYS A 585 22.28 0.21 -38.03
C LYS A 585 20.94 -0.50 -38.20
N LEU A 586 19.85 0.06 -37.68
CA LEU A 586 18.50 -0.50 -37.84
C LEU A 586 18.12 -0.66 -39.32
N VAL A 587 18.36 0.35 -40.15
CA VAL A 587 18.15 0.30 -41.60
C VAL A 587 18.94 -0.84 -42.26
N SER A 588 20.21 -1.02 -41.88
CA SER A 588 21.02 -2.13 -42.39
C SER A 588 20.45 -3.50 -41.97
N THR A 589 19.95 -3.61 -40.74
CA THR A 589 19.37 -4.85 -40.20
C THR A 589 18.06 -5.23 -40.90
N LEU A 590 17.25 -4.26 -41.33
CA LEU A 590 16.04 -4.51 -42.14
C LEU A 590 16.34 -5.22 -43.48
N SER A 591 17.59 -5.15 -43.96
CA SER A 591 18.05 -5.82 -45.18
C SER A 591 18.89 -7.08 -44.91
N SER A 592 18.97 -7.53 -43.65
CA SER A 592 19.75 -8.72 -43.29
C SER A 592 19.12 -10.02 -43.78
N GLY A 593 19.95 -11.06 -43.99
CA GLY A 593 19.47 -12.40 -44.35
C GLY A 593 18.87 -13.18 -43.18
N ASN A 594 19.01 -12.69 -41.95
CA ASN A 594 18.47 -13.33 -40.75
C ASN A 594 17.04 -12.84 -40.48
N ARG A 595 16.09 -13.75 -40.64
CA ARG A 595 14.66 -13.50 -40.41
C ARG A 595 14.37 -12.87 -39.05
N GLN A 596 15.03 -13.35 -37.98
CA GLN A 596 14.77 -12.89 -36.62
C GLN A 596 15.22 -11.44 -36.42
N ASP A 597 16.37 -11.09 -36.99
CA ASP A 597 16.92 -9.74 -36.93
C ASP A 597 16.04 -8.75 -37.70
N VAL A 598 15.52 -9.15 -38.87
CA VAL A 598 14.56 -8.36 -39.65
C VAL A 598 13.27 -8.13 -38.86
N LEU A 599 12.68 -9.16 -38.26
CA LEU A 599 11.45 -9.05 -37.47
C LEU A 599 11.64 -8.12 -36.26
N HIS A 600 12.78 -8.26 -35.56
CA HIS A 600 13.14 -7.38 -34.46
C HIS A 600 13.31 -5.93 -34.93
N ALA A 601 13.99 -5.71 -36.06
CA ALA A 601 14.20 -4.37 -36.61
C ALA A 601 12.89 -3.69 -37.05
N ILE A 602 11.95 -4.44 -37.64
CA ILE A 602 10.61 -3.94 -37.97
C ILE A 602 9.86 -3.51 -36.71
N THR A 603 9.96 -4.29 -35.64
CA THR A 603 9.27 -3.99 -34.38
C THR A 603 9.88 -2.74 -33.72
N MET A 604 11.22 -2.66 -33.66
CA MET A 604 11.93 -1.48 -33.12
C MET A 604 11.71 -0.20 -33.92
N SER A 605 11.34 -0.31 -35.20
CA SER A 605 11.02 0.86 -36.03
C SER A 605 9.79 1.63 -35.52
N GLN A 606 8.92 1.02 -34.69
CA GLN A 606 7.79 1.72 -34.04
C GLN A 606 8.24 2.93 -33.21
N LEU A 607 9.45 2.87 -32.65
CA LEU A 607 10.02 3.88 -31.76
C LEU A 607 10.60 5.08 -32.51
N SER A 608 10.63 5.04 -33.84
CA SER A 608 11.16 6.11 -34.69
C SER A 608 10.12 6.55 -35.71
N THR A 609 9.93 7.87 -35.83
CA THR A 609 9.07 8.49 -36.86
C THR A 609 9.86 8.91 -38.10
N ASN A 610 11.02 8.30 -38.36
CA ASN A 610 11.89 8.69 -39.47
C ASN A 610 11.23 8.34 -40.83
N PRO A 611 11.05 9.32 -41.75
CA PRO A 611 10.43 9.09 -43.05
C PRO A 611 11.14 8.03 -43.91
N GLN A 612 12.48 7.93 -43.81
CA GLN A 612 13.25 6.93 -44.57
C GLN A 612 12.93 5.51 -44.10
N LEU A 613 12.83 5.30 -42.78
CA LEU A 613 12.43 4.00 -42.23
C LEU A 613 11.02 3.63 -42.70
N SER A 614 10.07 4.56 -42.60
CA SER A 614 8.71 4.32 -43.08
C SER A 614 8.67 3.96 -44.57
N ALA A 615 9.46 4.62 -45.41
CA ALA A 615 9.55 4.29 -46.84
C ALA A 615 10.08 2.87 -47.08
N ILE A 616 11.09 2.44 -46.31
CA ILE A 616 11.63 1.08 -46.38
C ILE A 616 10.59 0.05 -45.93
N LEU A 617 9.90 0.28 -44.81
CA LEU A 617 8.84 -0.60 -44.32
C LEU A 617 7.70 -0.73 -45.34
N LEU A 618 7.27 0.38 -45.96
CA LEU A 618 6.26 0.37 -47.02
C LEU A 618 6.73 -0.41 -48.25
N LYS A 619 8.00 -0.27 -48.65
CA LYS A 619 8.59 -1.04 -49.76
C LYS A 619 8.62 -2.54 -49.44
N MET A 620 9.01 -2.93 -48.23
CA MET A 620 9.00 -4.32 -47.76
C MET A 620 7.57 -4.88 -47.72
N LEU A 621 6.60 -4.07 -47.29
CA LEU A 621 5.20 -4.43 -47.28
C LEU A 621 4.67 -4.66 -48.71
N LYS A 622 4.97 -3.77 -49.66
CA LYS A 622 4.54 -3.89 -51.07
C LYS A 622 5.21 -5.03 -51.84
N LYS A 623 6.38 -5.50 -51.41
CA LYS A 623 7.12 -6.56 -52.10
C LYS A 623 6.25 -7.83 -52.21
N LYS A 624 5.92 -8.22 -53.44
CA LYS A 624 5.20 -9.45 -53.77
C LYS A 624 6.22 -10.57 -53.90
N GLU A 625 6.26 -11.49 -52.95
CA GLU A 625 7.08 -12.70 -53.06
C GLU A 625 6.16 -13.84 -53.51
N LEU A 626 6.34 -14.30 -54.74
CA LEU A 626 5.52 -15.33 -55.39
C LEU A 626 5.56 -16.68 -54.66
N PHE A 627 6.61 -16.95 -53.86
CA PHE A 627 6.83 -18.23 -53.18
C PHE A 627 7.01 -18.12 -51.66
N SER A 628 7.60 -17.03 -51.14
CA SER A 628 7.90 -16.81 -49.72
C SER A 628 7.01 -15.74 -49.06
N PHE A 629 5.72 -16.03 -48.90
CA PHE A 629 4.87 -15.21 -48.03
C PHE A 629 5.20 -15.48 -46.55
N ASP A 630 5.94 -14.57 -45.90
CA ASP A 630 6.19 -14.60 -44.46
C ASP A 630 5.13 -13.79 -43.71
N PHE A 631 4.18 -14.51 -43.11
CA PHE A 631 3.06 -13.91 -42.39
C PHE A 631 3.50 -13.04 -41.21
N ASP A 632 4.52 -13.45 -40.44
CA ASP A 632 4.91 -12.71 -39.24
C ASP A 632 5.61 -11.41 -39.60
N ILE A 633 6.46 -11.40 -40.63
CA ILE A 633 7.07 -10.18 -41.16
C ILE A 633 5.99 -9.23 -41.68
N LYS A 634 5.06 -9.72 -42.51
CA LYS A 634 3.96 -8.90 -43.05
C LYS A 634 3.08 -8.35 -41.93
N LYS A 635 2.74 -9.17 -40.94
CA LYS A 635 1.98 -8.75 -39.75
C LYS A 635 2.73 -7.68 -38.97
N ALA A 636 4.01 -7.88 -38.67
CA ALA A 636 4.84 -6.91 -37.97
C ALA A 636 4.92 -5.57 -38.73
N LEU A 637 5.08 -5.60 -40.07
CA LEU A 637 5.08 -4.40 -40.89
C LEU A 637 3.76 -3.62 -40.81
N VAL A 638 2.63 -4.31 -40.89
CA VAL A 638 1.29 -3.71 -40.75
C VAL A 638 1.12 -3.08 -39.37
N GLN A 639 1.46 -3.82 -38.31
CA GLN A 639 1.36 -3.33 -36.93
C GLN A 639 2.25 -2.12 -36.70
N THR A 640 3.51 -2.16 -37.16
CA THR A 640 4.44 -1.04 -37.02
C THR A 640 3.98 0.21 -37.76
N LEU A 641 3.55 0.08 -39.02
CA LEU A 641 3.07 1.22 -39.81
C LEU A 641 1.78 1.83 -39.24
N ALA A 642 0.92 1.00 -38.65
CA ALA A 642 -0.29 1.45 -37.97
C ALA A 642 -0.01 2.15 -36.65
N GLU A 643 0.95 1.66 -35.85
CA GLU A 643 1.37 2.32 -34.61
C GLU A 643 2.00 3.69 -34.89
N GLN A 644 2.74 3.80 -35.99
CA GLN A 644 3.27 5.07 -36.51
C GLN A 644 2.18 6.01 -37.09
N LYS A 645 0.93 5.55 -37.19
CA LYS A 645 -0.20 6.25 -37.84
C LYS A 645 0.18 6.79 -39.22
N ASN A 646 0.95 6.04 -39.99
CA ASN A 646 1.48 6.51 -41.27
C ASN A 646 0.35 6.58 -42.32
N PRO A 647 0.02 7.75 -42.89
CA PRO A 647 -1.09 7.89 -43.83
C PRO A 647 -0.84 7.18 -45.17
N GLN A 648 0.42 7.06 -45.62
CA GLN A 648 0.74 6.34 -46.86
C GLN A 648 0.49 4.84 -46.72
N ALA A 649 0.53 4.30 -45.50
CA ALA A 649 0.22 2.89 -45.25
C ALA A 649 -1.25 2.56 -45.53
N LEU A 650 -2.18 3.51 -45.33
CA LEU A 650 -3.61 3.29 -45.61
C LEU A 650 -3.88 2.99 -47.09
N VAL A 651 -3.13 3.62 -48.00
CA VAL A 651 -3.21 3.34 -49.44
C VAL A 651 -2.78 1.89 -49.71
N VAL A 652 -1.67 1.46 -49.11
CA VAL A 652 -1.15 0.09 -49.26
C VAL A 652 -2.09 -0.94 -48.64
N PHE A 653 -2.67 -0.65 -47.47
CA PHE A 653 -3.65 -1.50 -46.81
C PHE A 653 -4.90 -1.68 -47.69
N SER A 654 -5.40 -0.60 -48.30
CA SER A 654 -6.53 -0.65 -49.24
C SER A 654 -6.24 -1.56 -50.45
N GLU A 655 -5.08 -1.41 -51.08
CA GLU A 655 -4.65 -2.26 -52.20
C GLU A 655 -4.60 -3.74 -51.80
N MET A 656 -4.05 -4.05 -50.61
CA MET A 656 -3.92 -5.41 -50.10
C MET A 656 -5.24 -6.06 -49.70
N LEU A 657 -6.17 -5.29 -49.14
CA LEU A 657 -7.50 -5.78 -48.80
C LEU A 657 -8.31 -6.15 -50.06
N ARG A 658 -8.14 -5.40 -51.16
CA ARG A 658 -8.80 -5.66 -52.45
C ARG A 658 -8.16 -6.79 -53.25
N ALA A 659 -6.90 -7.12 -53.00
CA ALA A 659 -6.19 -8.16 -53.75
C ALA A 659 -6.83 -9.55 -53.55
N THR A 660 -7.03 -10.28 -54.65
CA THR A 660 -7.50 -11.67 -54.66
C THR A 660 -6.31 -12.61 -54.88
N HIS A 661 -6.11 -13.56 -53.95
CA HIS A 661 -5.01 -14.51 -54.01
C HIS A 661 -5.54 -15.95 -54.08
N PHE A 662 -5.18 -16.68 -55.14
CA PHE A 662 -5.58 -18.07 -55.37
C PHE A 662 -4.69 -19.08 -54.61
N PHE A 663 -3.42 -18.75 -54.36
CA PHE A 663 -2.48 -19.59 -53.60
C PHE A 663 -2.34 -19.09 -52.16
N LYS A 664 -2.30 -20.00 -51.16
CA LYS A 664 -2.22 -19.69 -49.71
C LYS A 664 -3.37 -18.78 -49.21
N ALA A 665 -4.59 -18.95 -49.74
CA ALA A 665 -5.75 -18.10 -49.44
C ALA A 665 -6.03 -17.92 -47.94
N SER A 666 -5.86 -18.98 -47.13
CA SER A 666 -6.03 -18.92 -45.66
C SER A 666 -5.06 -17.92 -44.98
N LEU A 667 -3.78 -17.92 -45.36
CA LEU A 667 -2.78 -16.99 -44.80
C LEU A 667 -3.04 -15.54 -45.22
N TYR A 668 -3.47 -15.33 -46.47
CA TYR A 668 -3.86 -14.01 -46.94
C TYR A 668 -5.14 -13.49 -46.25
N ASN A 669 -6.13 -14.35 -46.00
CA ASN A 669 -7.32 -13.97 -45.24
C ASN A 669 -6.97 -13.60 -43.80
N ARG A 670 -6.13 -14.40 -43.12
CA ARG A 670 -5.59 -14.03 -41.80
C ARG A 670 -4.84 -12.70 -41.84
N PHE A 671 -4.08 -12.44 -42.89
CA PHE A 671 -3.36 -11.18 -43.05
C PHE A 671 -4.31 -9.98 -43.26
N LYS A 672 -5.39 -10.13 -44.04
CA LYS A 672 -6.43 -9.11 -44.19
C LYS A 672 -7.10 -8.78 -42.86
N ILE A 673 -7.36 -9.80 -42.02
CA ILE A 673 -7.88 -9.59 -40.67
C ILE A 673 -6.92 -8.74 -39.83
N GLU A 674 -5.61 -9.01 -39.88
CA GLU A 674 -4.61 -8.20 -39.18
C GLU A 674 -4.55 -6.75 -39.69
N ILE A 675 -4.71 -6.52 -41.00
CA ILE A 675 -4.86 -5.17 -41.55
C ILE A 675 -6.10 -4.47 -40.97
N VAL A 676 -7.26 -5.15 -40.97
CA VAL A 676 -8.51 -4.58 -40.42
C VAL A 676 -8.34 -4.24 -38.94
N LYS A 677 -7.72 -5.11 -38.13
CA LYS A 677 -7.39 -4.83 -36.72
C LYS A 677 -6.50 -3.59 -36.57
N ALA A 678 -5.49 -3.46 -37.42
CA ALA A 678 -4.53 -2.36 -37.37
C ALA A 678 -5.17 -1.00 -37.72
N LEU A 679 -6.22 -0.96 -38.54
CA LEU A 679 -6.96 0.27 -38.84
C LEU A 679 -7.52 0.96 -37.58
N GLY A 680 -7.78 0.22 -36.50
CA GLY A 680 -8.23 0.80 -35.22
C GLY A 680 -7.21 1.73 -34.55
N ARG A 681 -5.95 1.78 -34.99
CA ARG A 681 -4.94 2.72 -34.50
C ARG A 681 -5.00 4.10 -35.15
N TYR A 682 -5.77 4.24 -36.24
CA TYR A 682 -5.93 5.49 -36.97
C TYR A 682 -7.18 6.25 -36.51
N PRO A 683 -7.24 7.58 -36.69
CA PRO A 683 -8.47 8.35 -36.46
C PRO A 683 -9.63 7.84 -37.31
N ALA A 684 -10.85 7.77 -36.75
CA ALA A 684 -12.02 7.18 -37.41
C ALA A 684 -12.35 7.83 -38.76
N ALA A 685 -12.16 9.16 -38.85
CA ALA A 685 -12.36 9.93 -40.09
C ALA A 685 -11.53 9.40 -41.28
N GLN A 686 -10.33 8.86 -41.04
CA GLN A 686 -9.43 8.40 -42.11
C GLN A 686 -9.73 6.96 -42.57
N VAL A 687 -10.30 6.12 -41.71
CA VAL A 687 -10.46 4.68 -41.97
C VAL A 687 -11.91 4.22 -42.12
N SER A 688 -12.89 5.05 -41.77
CA SER A 688 -14.32 4.71 -41.83
C SER A 688 -14.77 4.25 -43.23
N THR A 689 -14.27 4.88 -44.29
CA THR A 689 -14.57 4.51 -45.68
C THR A 689 -13.99 3.13 -46.04
N LEU A 690 -12.77 2.83 -45.61
CA LEU A 690 -12.11 1.53 -45.81
C LEU A 690 -12.81 0.43 -45.00
N LEU A 691 -13.21 0.70 -43.77
CA LEU A 691 -13.95 -0.24 -42.93
C LEU A 691 -15.31 -0.58 -43.54
N ARG A 692 -16.07 0.41 -44.03
CA ARG A 692 -17.35 0.18 -44.74
C ARG A 692 -17.17 -0.68 -45.99
N GLN A 693 -16.14 -0.40 -46.81
CA GLN A 693 -15.82 -1.24 -47.97
C GLN A 693 -15.55 -2.71 -47.59
N GLN A 694 -14.93 -2.98 -46.44
CA GLN A 694 -14.71 -4.35 -45.96
C GLN A 694 -15.97 -5.00 -45.40
N ILE A 695 -16.94 -4.22 -44.92
CA ILE A 695 -18.25 -4.74 -44.48
C ILE A 695 -19.06 -5.22 -45.69
N ASP A 696 -18.99 -4.50 -46.81
CA ASP A 696 -19.80 -4.77 -48.00
C ASP A 696 -19.17 -5.82 -48.93
N HIS A 697 -17.84 -5.86 -49.02
CA HIS A 697 -17.12 -6.68 -50.01
C HIS A 697 -16.03 -7.60 -49.41
N GLY A 698 -15.88 -7.62 -48.08
CA GLY A 698 -14.91 -8.48 -47.39
C GLY A 698 -15.40 -9.92 -47.20
N THR A 699 -14.53 -10.78 -46.67
CA THR A 699 -14.94 -12.10 -46.16
C THR A 699 -15.75 -11.93 -44.87
N GLU A 700 -16.57 -12.92 -44.52
CA GLU A 700 -17.44 -12.89 -43.33
C GLU A 700 -16.68 -12.49 -42.04
N GLU A 701 -15.49 -13.07 -41.84
CA GLU A 701 -14.62 -12.75 -40.70
C GLU A 701 -14.09 -11.31 -40.73
N THR A 702 -13.64 -10.82 -41.90
CA THR A 702 -13.17 -9.42 -42.02
C THR A 702 -14.29 -8.40 -41.87
N ALA A 703 -15.49 -8.72 -42.36
CA ALA A 703 -16.67 -7.88 -42.23
C ALA A 703 -17.14 -7.80 -40.77
N SER A 704 -17.14 -8.93 -40.05
CA SER A 704 -17.44 -8.98 -38.62
C SER A 704 -16.47 -8.12 -37.79
N GLN A 705 -15.17 -8.26 -38.04
CA GLN A 705 -14.14 -7.47 -37.36
C GLN A 705 -14.27 -5.97 -37.67
N ALA A 706 -14.54 -5.61 -38.93
CA ALA A 706 -14.73 -4.22 -39.35
C ALA A 706 -15.98 -3.58 -38.70
N ARG A 707 -17.10 -4.32 -38.59
CA ARG A 707 -18.31 -3.85 -37.87
C ARG A 707 -18.01 -3.58 -36.39
N SER A 708 -17.30 -4.49 -35.73
CA SER A 708 -16.93 -4.37 -34.32
C SER A 708 -16.06 -3.14 -34.07
N LEU A 709 -15.06 -2.91 -34.92
CA LEU A 709 -14.19 -1.73 -34.83
C LEU A 709 -14.93 -0.43 -35.10
N LEU A 710 -15.75 -0.38 -36.16
CA LEU A 710 -16.54 0.82 -36.48
C LEU A 710 -17.46 1.20 -35.31
N LYS A 711 -18.10 0.23 -34.66
CA LYS A 711 -18.96 0.44 -33.49
C LYS A 711 -18.18 1.00 -32.30
N LYS A 712 -16.99 0.47 -32.01
CA LYS A 712 -16.13 0.97 -30.92
C LYS A 712 -15.70 2.42 -31.17
N MET A 713 -15.27 2.73 -32.40
CA MET A 713 -14.82 4.08 -32.75
C MET A 713 -15.96 5.11 -32.65
N THR A 714 -17.19 4.74 -33.03
CA THR A 714 -18.36 5.63 -32.86
C THR A 714 -18.78 5.85 -31.40
N GLN A 715 -18.39 4.97 -30.47
CA GLN A 715 -18.70 5.11 -29.03
C GLN A 715 -17.65 5.96 -28.29
N GLU A 716 -16.43 6.06 -28.82
CA GLU A 716 -15.36 6.89 -28.24
C GLU A 716 -15.44 8.36 -28.71
N GLU A 717 -16.15 8.65 -29.80
CA GLU A 717 -16.39 10.00 -30.33
C GLU A 717 -17.68 10.66 -29.78
N SER A 718 -18.50 9.91 -29.02
CA SER A 718 -19.75 10.36 -28.37
C SER A 718 -19.60 10.45 -26.86
#